data_AF-A0A6G6WIY9-F1
#
_entry.id   AF-A0A6G6WIY9-F1
#
_cell.length_a   1.000
_cell.length_b   1.000
_cell.length_c   1.000
_cell.angle_alpha   90.00
_cell.angle_beta   90.00
_cell.angle_gamma   90.00
#
_symmetry.space_group_name_H-M   'P 1'
#
loop_
_entity.id
_entity.type
_entity.pdbx_description
1 polymer ?
#
loop_
_entity_poly.entity_id
_entity_poly.type
_entity_poly.pdbx_seq_one_letter_code
_entity_poly.pdbx_strand_id
1 'polypeptide(L)'
;MADHVVATGFTDITAMVCVASRHVAVVAERSGRLTLLDLLRPDDEGVYDARVIGTGWSAPTHLALDATGKQLVVADADGLWLAQVDRADRAQAVPFVDAPGLVRSLGFVQSGPGPASLVVLDGAPVPHLDRYELGAAPGSVVHPLVAEATGAFAAAVAADGSAAQLLASVPGGFAVRSVDLGTGVVSDLTGSPLPTGGLLTRLSSTWAALVDPSGATRLVADGVVRAVSDPAVAAATAVTAAAAVDGERLLVAVGDHVLERELPLGVTDPVLLTVEPGGLFIGGNTPVRADPTGSGLDFEELDLTVDDASLGAVSPSRDDTFDPADPHLLLVGGWRTGTGVVTATHRPTGEVVGRCRFDVLGVWADDDAGPSFTVTGALDARVPSSAWGGGGGGPQNIDVFPAAPPQWRVAVVLIDTTTQGYPGDAAGLAPIRTEWSDAMTTGVSVGGVSQSVRSYWSEVSYGRLDMSLAGGDVRGPLHAPGSWDDYFELETQDDPANPGTTRPRRWNPKPDTWASFVSVLEQANQAETSASPPRPPVVDLAAVDAVAFVVRTVNVPDPTVSPATGVSIGRYVWPQQLTPSVTLSTGQRNLPILMMPENWTTVRPGRVLHATLAHELGHTLGLPDLYLYDWMNQGNAQRTMADWDLMHRETALPHLGLPLRMGLGWVEPAQVKSYDFAALGGGALVETVTIAALESATPPPGTVRGVEVRIANGRNYYLEYRNRQGASVGDSGLPLGQVVVGTDVVSPLGAQNYDSRPMVLRLYDDPDAVNDTDGVLTEGAFLTVGKDYREKDFTEGAPKDFAAKVIATRADSADVEIRYDSDARPELSIRPWPNGEKLWQSPDIEIRNAKSNVDATFLNVPWGGKPNRVVAKVRNHGTLDARQVRATFSVKNLTTNAADQPPVTAEPLGLSAAVDIAAGAVGELEVDWVAPTVTTA
;
A
#
# COMPACT_ATOMS: atom_id res chain seq x y z
N MET A 1 -5.63 -11.64 -23.18
CA MET A 1 -5.27 -12.06 -24.55
C MET A 1 -6.41 -11.65 -25.46
N ALA A 2 -6.12 -10.98 -26.57
CA ALA A 2 -7.13 -10.56 -27.53
C ALA A 2 -6.89 -11.30 -28.85
N ASP A 3 -7.95 -11.80 -29.47
CA ASP A 3 -7.88 -12.25 -30.86
C ASP A 3 -7.73 -11.01 -31.75
N HIS A 4 -6.79 -11.02 -32.69
CA HIS A 4 -6.54 -9.92 -33.61
C HIS A 4 -7.06 -10.26 -35.00
N VAL A 5 -7.85 -9.38 -35.62
CA VAL A 5 -8.28 -9.55 -37.02
C VAL A 5 -7.07 -9.34 -37.92
N VAL A 6 -6.64 -10.40 -38.61
CA VAL A 6 -5.41 -10.37 -39.45
C VAL A 6 -5.70 -10.50 -40.94
N ALA A 7 -6.93 -10.82 -41.34
CA ALA A 7 -7.36 -10.73 -42.74
C ALA A 7 -8.89 -10.61 -42.82
N THR A 8 -9.39 -9.85 -43.80
CA THR A 8 -10.82 -9.61 -44.04
C THR A 8 -11.16 -9.70 -45.53
N GLY A 9 -12.45 -9.54 -45.90
CA GLY A 9 -12.88 -9.54 -47.29
C GLY A 9 -13.08 -10.93 -47.90
N PHE A 10 -13.33 -11.92 -47.04
CA PHE A 10 -13.81 -13.23 -47.43
C PHE A 10 -15.34 -13.26 -47.44
N THR A 11 -15.93 -14.24 -48.09
CA THR A 11 -17.39 -14.40 -48.17
C THR A 11 -17.87 -15.61 -47.35
N ASP A 12 -17.13 -16.72 -47.39
CA ASP A 12 -17.47 -17.97 -46.73
C ASP A 12 -16.23 -18.88 -46.72
N ILE A 13 -15.41 -18.79 -45.67
CA ILE A 13 -14.17 -19.55 -45.53
C ILE A 13 -14.49 -21.02 -45.23
N THR A 14 -13.95 -21.95 -46.00
CA THR A 14 -14.20 -23.39 -45.88
C THR A 14 -13.00 -24.21 -45.46
N ALA A 15 -11.79 -23.75 -45.75
CA ALA A 15 -10.55 -24.43 -45.37
C ALA A 15 -9.40 -23.44 -45.25
N MET A 16 -8.42 -23.79 -44.41
CA MET A 16 -7.21 -23.02 -44.22
C MET A 16 -6.04 -23.97 -43.95
N VAL A 17 -4.86 -23.65 -44.48
CA VAL A 17 -3.62 -24.35 -44.18
C VAL A 17 -2.49 -23.34 -44.01
N CYS A 18 -1.56 -23.62 -43.13
CA CYS A 18 -0.40 -22.76 -42.85
C CYS A 18 0.90 -23.58 -42.96
N VAL A 19 1.97 -22.93 -43.44
CA VAL A 19 3.33 -23.48 -43.41
C VAL A 19 4.22 -22.53 -42.62
N ALA A 20 4.42 -22.88 -41.34
CA ALA A 20 5.21 -22.15 -40.36
C ALA A 20 6.58 -21.71 -40.89
N SER A 21 7.33 -22.64 -41.50
CA SER A 21 8.70 -22.42 -41.99
C SER A 21 8.81 -21.40 -43.12
N ARG A 22 7.69 -21.04 -43.74
CA ARG A 22 7.59 -20.06 -44.82
C ARG A 22 6.76 -18.85 -44.45
N HIS A 23 6.14 -18.84 -43.26
CA HIS A 23 5.26 -17.79 -42.79
C HIS A 23 4.18 -17.44 -43.82
N VAL A 24 3.52 -18.45 -44.39
CA VAL A 24 2.41 -18.27 -45.33
C VAL A 24 1.22 -19.14 -44.95
N ALA A 25 0.03 -18.60 -45.16
CA ALA A 25 -1.22 -19.34 -45.06
C ALA A 25 -2.01 -19.26 -46.37
N VAL A 26 -2.78 -20.30 -46.69
CA VAL A 26 -3.73 -20.30 -47.80
C VAL A 26 -5.12 -20.49 -47.25
N VAL A 27 -6.03 -19.60 -47.62
CA VAL A 27 -7.45 -19.59 -47.25
C VAL A 27 -8.29 -19.91 -48.47
N ALA A 28 -9.19 -20.88 -48.35
CA ALA A 28 -10.14 -21.25 -49.38
C ALA A 28 -11.55 -20.79 -49.03
N GLU A 29 -12.26 -20.28 -50.03
CA GLU A 29 -13.66 -19.87 -49.92
C GLU A 29 -14.57 -20.83 -50.67
N ARG A 30 -15.81 -21.00 -50.17
CA ARG A 30 -16.85 -21.81 -50.84
C ARG A 30 -17.14 -21.34 -52.27
N SER A 31 -16.90 -20.06 -52.56
CA SER A 31 -17.03 -19.45 -53.89
C SER A 31 -16.03 -19.98 -54.92
N GLY A 32 -15.02 -20.74 -54.48
CA GLY A 32 -13.98 -21.29 -55.35
C GLY A 32 -12.74 -20.39 -55.48
N ARG A 33 -12.59 -19.41 -54.58
CA ARG A 33 -11.43 -18.51 -54.50
C ARG A 33 -10.41 -19.03 -53.49
N LEU A 34 -9.12 -18.95 -53.84
CA LEU A 34 -7.98 -19.23 -52.97
C LEU A 34 -7.16 -17.95 -52.75
N THR A 35 -6.89 -17.61 -51.50
CA THR A 35 -6.12 -16.42 -51.10
C THR A 35 -4.91 -16.83 -50.28
N LEU A 36 -3.73 -16.34 -50.63
CA LEU A 36 -2.49 -16.46 -49.86
C LEU A 36 -2.37 -15.28 -48.88
N LEU A 37 -2.02 -15.56 -47.64
CA LEU A 37 -1.64 -14.59 -46.61
C LEU A 37 -0.13 -14.67 -46.39
N ASP A 38 0.57 -13.54 -46.47
CA ASP A 38 1.99 -13.40 -46.11
C ASP A 38 2.11 -12.94 -44.64
N LEU A 39 2.46 -13.88 -43.76
CA LEU A 39 2.48 -13.67 -42.31
C LEU A 39 3.70 -12.86 -41.83
N LEU A 40 4.64 -12.52 -42.72
CA LEU A 40 5.78 -11.64 -42.41
C LEU A 40 5.51 -10.16 -42.67
N ARG A 41 4.38 -9.83 -43.31
CA ARG A 41 4.06 -8.47 -43.74
C ARG A 41 2.70 -8.02 -43.22
N PRO A 42 2.54 -7.86 -41.89
CA PRO A 42 1.42 -7.11 -41.37
C PRO A 42 1.56 -5.62 -41.74
N ASP A 43 0.44 -4.96 -42.03
CA ASP A 43 0.36 -3.50 -42.10
C ASP A 43 0.34 -2.86 -40.69
N ASP A 44 0.21 -1.53 -40.63
CA ASP A 44 0.18 -0.78 -39.36
C ASP A 44 -1.04 -1.13 -38.49
N GLU A 45 -2.07 -1.78 -39.05
CA GLU A 45 -3.26 -2.26 -38.34
C GLU A 45 -3.16 -3.75 -37.96
N GLY A 46 -2.04 -4.42 -38.30
CA GLY A 46 -1.80 -5.83 -38.00
C GLY A 46 -2.40 -6.80 -39.02
N VAL A 47 -2.89 -6.31 -40.16
CA VAL A 47 -3.51 -7.11 -41.22
C VAL A 47 -2.44 -7.62 -42.18
N TYR A 48 -2.42 -8.93 -42.46
CA TYR A 48 -1.47 -9.54 -43.37
C TYR A 48 -1.77 -9.20 -44.84
N ASP A 49 -0.71 -9.06 -45.64
CA ASP A 49 -0.82 -8.93 -47.10
C ASP A 49 -1.54 -10.17 -47.68
N ALA A 50 -2.68 -9.93 -48.33
CA ALA A 50 -3.57 -10.95 -48.84
C ALA A 50 -3.64 -10.88 -50.37
N ARG A 51 -3.28 -11.97 -51.05
CA ARG A 51 -3.29 -12.06 -52.52
C ARG A 51 -4.11 -13.24 -53.00
N VAL A 52 -5.06 -13.00 -53.90
CA VAL A 52 -5.77 -14.07 -54.60
C VAL A 52 -4.77 -14.81 -55.50
N ILE A 53 -4.62 -16.11 -55.29
CA ILE A 53 -3.67 -16.97 -56.02
C ILE A 53 -4.36 -17.95 -56.98
N GLY A 54 -5.67 -18.15 -56.85
CA GLY A 54 -6.40 -19.10 -57.67
C GLY A 54 -7.91 -18.93 -57.60
N THR A 55 -8.59 -19.27 -58.69
CA THR A 55 -10.05 -19.20 -58.83
C THR A 55 -10.61 -20.41 -59.59
N GLY A 56 -11.94 -20.55 -59.58
CA GLY A 56 -12.67 -21.56 -60.35
C GLY A 56 -12.80 -22.92 -59.66
N TRP A 57 -12.48 -23.03 -58.37
CA TRP A 57 -12.59 -24.27 -57.59
C TRP A 57 -14.04 -24.60 -57.23
N SER A 58 -14.40 -25.89 -57.24
CA SER A 58 -15.78 -26.33 -56.97
C SER A 58 -16.00 -26.54 -55.47
N ALA A 59 -16.26 -25.47 -54.70
CA ALA A 59 -16.46 -25.53 -53.24
C ALA A 59 -15.32 -26.28 -52.51
N PRO A 60 -14.09 -25.74 -52.50
CA PRO A 60 -12.94 -26.37 -51.86
C PRO A 60 -13.19 -26.66 -50.37
N THR A 61 -12.83 -27.86 -49.90
CA THR A 61 -13.13 -28.34 -48.55
C THR A 61 -11.90 -28.65 -47.71
N HIS A 62 -10.76 -28.99 -48.33
CA HIS A 62 -9.50 -29.25 -47.63
C HIS A 62 -8.31 -28.76 -48.44
N LEU A 63 -7.27 -28.32 -47.73
CA LEU A 63 -6.02 -27.85 -48.31
C LEU A 63 -4.85 -28.58 -47.65
N ALA A 64 -3.81 -28.88 -48.43
CA ALA A 64 -2.50 -29.26 -47.91
C ALA A 64 -1.42 -28.50 -48.68
N LEU A 65 -0.50 -27.87 -47.96
CA LEU A 65 0.58 -27.08 -48.53
C LEU A 65 1.92 -27.74 -48.18
N ASP A 66 2.82 -27.84 -49.15
CA ASP A 66 4.14 -28.44 -48.92
C ASP A 66 5.04 -27.56 -48.07
N ALA A 67 6.06 -28.14 -47.45
CA ALA A 67 7.01 -27.40 -46.61
C ALA A 67 7.80 -26.31 -47.38
N THR A 68 7.83 -26.36 -48.71
CA THR A 68 8.43 -25.30 -49.53
C THR A 68 7.50 -24.11 -49.77
N GLY A 69 6.20 -24.26 -49.50
CA GLY A 69 5.17 -23.26 -49.74
C GLY A 69 4.84 -23.05 -51.23
N LYS A 70 5.17 -24.03 -52.09
CA LYS A 70 5.03 -23.93 -53.55
C LYS A 70 3.98 -24.87 -54.11
N GLN A 71 3.81 -26.05 -53.53
CA GLN A 71 2.85 -27.05 -54.01
C GLN A 71 1.65 -27.09 -53.10
N LEU A 72 0.47 -26.88 -53.69
CA LEU A 72 -0.81 -26.87 -52.99
C LEU A 72 -1.65 -28.03 -53.49
N VAL A 73 -2.15 -28.86 -52.58
CA VAL A 73 -3.18 -29.85 -52.86
C VAL A 73 -4.52 -29.31 -52.37
N VAL A 74 -5.52 -29.39 -53.23
CA VAL A 74 -6.87 -28.92 -52.95
C VAL A 74 -7.85 -30.07 -53.16
N ALA A 75 -8.61 -30.41 -52.13
CA ALA A 75 -9.83 -31.19 -52.30
C ALA A 75 -11.00 -30.24 -52.53
N ASP A 76 -11.71 -30.46 -53.63
CA ASP A 76 -12.96 -29.78 -53.96
C ASP A 76 -14.07 -30.81 -54.22
N ALA A 77 -15.28 -30.35 -54.55
CA ALA A 77 -16.42 -31.23 -54.80
C ALA A 77 -16.21 -32.19 -55.99
N ASP A 78 -15.27 -31.89 -56.89
CA ASP A 78 -14.98 -32.69 -58.08
C ASP A 78 -13.82 -33.67 -57.86
N GLY A 79 -13.08 -33.56 -56.76
CA GLY A 79 -12.02 -34.48 -56.38
C GLY A 79 -10.79 -33.79 -55.80
N LEU A 80 -9.64 -34.44 -55.95
CA LEU A 80 -8.36 -33.99 -55.41
C LEU A 80 -7.46 -33.48 -56.53
N TRP A 81 -6.79 -32.35 -56.31
CA TRP A 81 -6.04 -31.64 -57.34
C TRP A 81 -4.70 -31.15 -56.81
N LEU A 82 -3.67 -31.21 -57.66
CA LEU A 82 -2.35 -30.64 -57.40
C LEU A 82 -2.18 -29.34 -58.17
N ALA A 83 -1.89 -28.25 -57.46
CA ALA A 83 -1.68 -26.91 -57.98
C ALA A 83 -0.32 -26.34 -57.52
N GLN A 84 0.12 -25.26 -58.16
CA GLN A 84 1.25 -24.45 -57.69
C GLN A 84 0.73 -23.16 -57.06
N VAL A 85 1.29 -22.73 -55.93
CA VAL A 85 0.83 -21.56 -55.17
C VAL A 85 0.93 -20.26 -55.99
N ASP A 86 1.88 -20.14 -56.91
CA ASP A 86 2.02 -18.96 -57.77
C ASP A 86 1.04 -18.94 -58.95
N ARG A 87 0.33 -20.05 -59.20
CA ARG A 87 -0.60 -20.30 -60.31
C ARG A 87 -1.68 -21.31 -59.91
N ALA A 88 -2.47 -20.99 -58.89
CA ALA A 88 -3.39 -21.92 -58.26
C ALA A 88 -4.80 -21.91 -58.89
N ASP A 89 -4.96 -21.45 -60.13
CA ASP A 89 -6.24 -21.52 -60.84
C ASP A 89 -6.63 -22.98 -61.11
N ARG A 90 -7.92 -23.29 -60.92
CA ARG A 90 -8.45 -24.65 -61.08
C ARG A 90 -8.16 -25.26 -62.44
N ALA A 91 -8.17 -24.44 -63.50
CA ALA A 91 -7.90 -24.85 -64.88
C ALA A 91 -6.44 -25.25 -65.15
N GLN A 92 -5.52 -24.86 -64.25
CA GLN A 92 -4.08 -25.16 -64.33
C GLN A 92 -3.67 -26.29 -63.38
N ALA A 93 -4.56 -26.68 -62.46
CA ALA A 93 -4.33 -27.78 -61.52
C ALA A 93 -4.43 -29.14 -62.23
N VAL A 94 -3.63 -30.10 -61.76
CA VAL A 94 -3.59 -31.46 -62.29
C VAL A 94 -4.48 -32.35 -61.42
N PRO A 95 -5.42 -33.11 -61.99
CA PRO A 95 -6.24 -34.05 -61.22
C PRO A 95 -5.39 -35.17 -60.63
N PHE A 96 -5.72 -35.56 -59.41
CA PHE A 96 -5.16 -36.74 -58.78
C PHE A 96 -5.97 -37.98 -59.23
N VAL A 97 -5.38 -38.81 -60.11
CA VAL A 97 -6.11 -39.82 -60.90
C VAL A 97 -6.62 -41.02 -60.07
N ASP A 98 -6.22 -41.13 -58.80
CA ASP A 98 -6.69 -42.15 -57.83
C ASP A 98 -7.33 -41.52 -56.59
N ALA A 99 -7.98 -40.36 -56.73
CA ALA A 99 -8.59 -39.67 -55.61
C ALA A 99 -9.65 -40.55 -54.90
N PRO A 100 -9.62 -40.64 -53.57
CA PRO A 100 -10.64 -41.36 -52.84
C PRO A 100 -12.00 -40.69 -52.95
N GLY A 101 -13.08 -41.47 -52.83
CA GLY A 101 -14.45 -40.95 -52.99
C GLY A 101 -14.86 -39.89 -51.96
N LEU A 102 -14.32 -39.94 -50.74
CA LEU A 102 -14.59 -38.95 -49.68
C LEU A 102 -13.29 -38.63 -48.92
N VAL A 103 -12.74 -37.44 -49.16
CA VAL A 103 -11.62 -36.87 -48.39
C VAL A 103 -12.17 -36.24 -47.12
N ARG A 104 -11.56 -36.54 -45.97
CA ARG A 104 -11.89 -35.98 -44.65
C ARG A 104 -10.78 -35.09 -44.08
N SER A 105 -9.53 -35.35 -44.47
CA SER A 105 -8.40 -34.46 -44.18
C SER A 105 -7.24 -34.75 -45.13
N LEU A 106 -6.35 -33.78 -45.27
CA LEU A 106 -5.15 -33.83 -46.12
C LEU A 106 -3.93 -33.38 -45.32
N GLY A 107 -2.77 -33.99 -45.60
CA GLY A 107 -1.50 -33.54 -45.03
C GLY A 107 -0.33 -33.86 -45.96
N PHE A 108 0.54 -32.88 -46.16
CA PHE A 108 1.71 -33.03 -47.01
C PHE A 108 2.87 -33.63 -46.22
N VAL A 109 3.59 -34.59 -46.80
CA VAL A 109 4.72 -35.28 -46.18
C VAL A 109 5.95 -35.21 -47.07
N GLN A 110 7.08 -34.80 -46.52
CA GLN A 110 8.35 -34.77 -47.23
C GLN A 110 9.33 -35.78 -46.61
N SER A 111 9.34 -37.02 -47.11
CA SER A 111 10.26 -38.06 -46.62
C SER A 111 11.63 -37.98 -47.30
N GLY A 112 12.53 -37.17 -46.75
CA GLY A 112 13.95 -37.14 -47.17
C GLY A 112 14.14 -36.80 -48.68
N PRO A 113 15.16 -37.37 -49.36
CA PRO A 113 15.45 -37.08 -50.77
C PRO A 113 14.47 -37.73 -51.78
N GLY A 114 13.37 -38.32 -51.32
CA GLY A 114 12.34 -38.94 -52.18
C GLY A 114 11.34 -37.92 -52.76
N PRO A 115 10.47 -38.36 -53.69
CA PRO A 115 9.31 -37.55 -54.10
C PRO A 115 8.44 -37.24 -52.88
N ALA A 116 7.79 -36.08 -52.91
CA ALA A 116 6.84 -35.73 -51.86
C ALA A 116 5.63 -36.66 -51.88
N SER A 117 4.99 -36.85 -50.74
CA SER A 117 3.81 -37.71 -50.61
C SER A 117 2.69 -36.96 -49.90
N LEU A 118 1.46 -37.39 -50.13
CA LEU A 118 0.26 -36.87 -49.52
C LEU A 118 -0.33 -37.95 -48.63
N VAL A 119 -0.61 -37.59 -47.37
CA VAL A 119 -1.37 -38.43 -46.46
C VAL A 119 -2.82 -37.96 -46.49
N VAL A 120 -3.74 -38.90 -46.70
CA VAL A 120 -5.17 -38.63 -46.83
C VAL A 120 -5.92 -39.47 -45.81
N LEU A 121 -6.80 -38.83 -45.05
CA LEU A 121 -7.83 -39.52 -44.28
C LEU A 121 -9.08 -39.60 -45.17
N ASP A 122 -9.46 -40.81 -45.56
CA ASP A 122 -10.53 -41.08 -46.51
C ASP A 122 -11.39 -42.28 -46.10
N GLY A 123 -12.48 -42.49 -46.85
CA GLY A 123 -13.34 -43.66 -46.69
C GLY A 123 -14.61 -43.45 -45.86
N ALA A 124 -15.63 -44.24 -46.22
CA ALA A 124 -16.89 -44.39 -45.51
C ALA A 124 -17.44 -45.81 -45.73
N PRO A 125 -17.98 -46.50 -44.69
CA PRO A 125 -18.17 -46.05 -43.31
C PRO A 125 -16.93 -46.20 -42.41
N VAL A 126 -15.90 -46.92 -42.85
CA VAL A 126 -14.64 -47.15 -42.08
C VAL A 126 -13.55 -46.23 -42.65
N PRO A 127 -13.13 -45.19 -41.90
CA PRO A 127 -12.04 -44.32 -42.33
C PRO A 127 -10.71 -45.08 -42.34
N HIS A 128 -9.85 -44.80 -43.32
CA HIS A 128 -8.47 -45.27 -43.40
C HIS A 128 -7.53 -44.08 -43.59
N LEU A 129 -6.28 -44.25 -43.18
CA LEU A 129 -5.22 -43.26 -43.37
C LEU A 129 -4.21 -43.83 -44.36
N ASP A 130 -4.14 -43.21 -45.54
CA ASP A 130 -3.35 -43.71 -46.66
C ASP A 130 -2.31 -42.69 -47.10
N ARG A 131 -1.16 -43.19 -47.59
CA ARG A 131 -0.11 -42.36 -48.20
C ARG A 131 -0.08 -42.57 -49.71
N TYR A 132 -0.09 -41.45 -50.43
CA TYR A 132 -0.09 -41.35 -51.87
C TYR A 132 1.19 -40.63 -52.34
N GLU A 133 1.95 -41.21 -53.27
CA GLU A 133 3.18 -40.59 -53.79
C GLU A 133 2.88 -39.54 -54.87
N LEU A 134 3.41 -38.32 -54.73
CA LEU A 134 3.20 -37.25 -55.70
C LEU A 134 4.16 -37.41 -56.89
N GLY A 135 3.62 -37.52 -58.10
CA GLY A 135 4.40 -37.65 -59.34
C GLY A 135 4.62 -39.08 -59.83
N ALA A 136 4.06 -40.09 -59.15
CA ALA A 136 3.94 -41.45 -59.67
C ALA A 136 2.89 -41.53 -60.81
N ALA A 137 2.97 -42.56 -61.65
CA ALA A 137 1.96 -42.79 -62.69
C ALA A 137 0.59 -43.11 -62.03
N PRO A 138 -0.53 -42.77 -62.67
CA PRO A 138 -1.85 -43.20 -62.21
C PRO A 138 -1.89 -44.71 -61.91
N GLY A 139 -2.30 -45.10 -60.70
CA GLY A 139 -2.37 -46.47 -60.21
C GLY A 139 -1.10 -46.99 -59.50
N SER A 140 -0.04 -46.18 -59.35
CA SER A 140 1.16 -46.58 -58.61
C SER A 140 1.21 -46.03 -57.18
N VAL A 141 0.80 -46.92 -56.27
CA VAL A 141 1.14 -47.01 -54.84
C VAL A 141 0.35 -46.12 -53.89
N VAL A 142 -0.68 -46.75 -53.31
CA VAL A 142 -1.26 -46.44 -51.99
C VAL A 142 -0.49 -47.26 -50.95
N HIS A 143 0.10 -46.61 -49.96
CA HIS A 143 0.60 -47.29 -48.77
C HIS A 143 -0.41 -47.10 -47.64
N PRO A 144 -1.17 -48.15 -47.25
CA PRO A 144 -2.05 -48.05 -46.10
C PRO A 144 -1.20 -47.83 -44.85
N LEU A 145 -1.38 -46.67 -44.21
CA LEU A 145 -0.70 -46.32 -42.95
C LEU A 145 -1.52 -46.85 -41.78
N VAL A 146 -2.84 -46.66 -41.83
CA VAL A 146 -3.80 -47.19 -40.85
C VAL A 146 -5.01 -47.74 -41.59
N ALA A 147 -5.14 -49.07 -41.61
CA ALA A 147 -6.20 -49.77 -42.34
C ALA A 147 -7.62 -49.53 -41.78
N GLU A 148 -7.75 -49.27 -40.47
CA GLU A 148 -9.05 -49.02 -39.82
C GLU A 148 -8.93 -47.93 -38.74
N ALA A 149 -9.08 -46.66 -39.14
CA ALA A 149 -9.13 -45.50 -38.24
C ALA A 149 -10.55 -45.30 -37.69
N THR A 150 -11.05 -46.27 -36.91
CA THR A 150 -12.45 -46.30 -36.43
C THR A 150 -12.87 -44.98 -35.77
N GLY A 151 -13.94 -44.39 -36.32
CA GLY A 151 -14.54 -43.16 -35.83
C GLY A 151 -13.82 -41.87 -36.21
N ALA A 152 -12.66 -41.94 -36.89
CA ALA A 152 -11.87 -40.77 -37.28
C ALA A 152 -12.57 -39.93 -38.34
N PHE A 153 -12.57 -38.60 -38.18
CA PHE A 153 -13.17 -37.68 -39.14
C PHE A 153 -12.33 -36.42 -39.43
N ALA A 154 -11.24 -36.20 -38.71
CA ALA A 154 -10.23 -35.21 -39.04
C ALA A 154 -8.84 -35.76 -38.72
N ALA A 155 -7.82 -35.26 -39.43
CA ALA A 155 -6.42 -35.60 -39.19
C ALA A 155 -5.52 -34.37 -39.33
N ALA A 156 -4.47 -34.29 -38.53
CA ALA A 156 -3.39 -33.31 -38.66
C ALA A 156 -2.05 -34.04 -38.78
N VAL A 157 -1.38 -33.90 -39.92
CA VAL A 157 -0.19 -34.69 -40.28
C VAL A 157 1.09 -33.89 -40.03
N ALA A 158 2.13 -34.53 -39.50
CA ALA A 158 3.44 -33.92 -39.36
C ALA A 158 4.11 -33.72 -40.72
N ALA A 159 4.69 -32.54 -40.95
CA ALA A 159 5.37 -32.23 -42.21
C ALA A 159 6.55 -33.17 -42.53
N ASP A 160 7.21 -33.71 -41.49
CA ASP A 160 8.29 -34.69 -41.61
C ASP A 160 7.80 -36.12 -41.92
N GLY A 161 6.48 -36.36 -41.89
CA GLY A 161 5.89 -37.66 -42.16
C GLY A 161 6.09 -38.71 -41.07
N SER A 162 6.52 -38.31 -39.87
CA SER A 162 6.76 -39.24 -38.78
C SER A 162 5.47 -39.67 -38.08
N ALA A 163 4.50 -38.75 -37.95
CA ALA A 163 3.29 -38.96 -37.17
C ALA A 163 2.08 -38.21 -37.74
N ALA A 164 0.87 -38.65 -37.37
CA ALA A 164 -0.38 -37.93 -37.58
C ALA A 164 -1.21 -37.94 -36.29
N GLN A 165 -2.03 -36.91 -36.10
CA GLN A 165 -3.04 -36.87 -35.04
C GLN A 165 -4.41 -37.07 -35.67
N LEU A 166 -5.27 -37.91 -35.09
CA LEU A 166 -6.63 -38.18 -35.56
C LEU A 166 -7.64 -37.69 -34.53
N LEU A 167 -8.70 -37.04 -34.97
CA LEU A 167 -9.88 -36.76 -34.15
C LEU A 167 -10.94 -37.81 -34.48
N ALA A 168 -11.34 -38.58 -33.47
CA ALA A 168 -12.30 -39.66 -33.61
C ALA A 168 -13.51 -39.50 -32.67
N SER A 169 -14.69 -39.87 -33.16
CA SER A 169 -15.87 -40.02 -32.32
C SER A 169 -15.78 -41.35 -31.54
N VAL A 170 -15.96 -41.27 -30.23
CA VAL A 170 -15.90 -42.41 -29.30
C VAL A 170 -17.13 -42.42 -28.39
N PRO A 171 -17.49 -43.56 -27.76
CA PRO A 171 -18.55 -43.56 -26.76
C PRO A 171 -18.30 -42.51 -25.68
N GLY A 172 -19.26 -41.60 -25.48
CA GLY A 172 -19.18 -40.52 -24.49
C GLY A 172 -18.54 -39.22 -24.98
N GLY A 173 -18.06 -39.12 -26.23
CA GLY A 173 -17.54 -37.86 -26.77
C GLY A 173 -16.57 -38.03 -27.94
N PHE A 174 -15.43 -37.36 -27.84
CA PHE A 174 -14.38 -37.32 -28.86
C PHE A 174 -13.01 -37.66 -28.28
N ALA A 175 -12.16 -38.33 -29.04
CA ALA A 175 -10.79 -38.63 -28.64
C ALA A 175 -9.81 -38.11 -29.69
N VAL A 176 -8.69 -37.56 -29.23
CA VAL A 176 -7.53 -37.28 -30.09
C VAL A 176 -6.59 -38.48 -29.97
N ARG A 177 -6.13 -39.00 -31.10
CA ARG A 177 -5.21 -40.14 -31.19
C ARG A 177 -3.94 -39.75 -31.90
N SER A 178 -2.81 -40.27 -31.48
CA SER A 178 -1.56 -40.22 -32.24
C SER A 178 -1.44 -41.45 -33.11
N VAL A 179 -0.84 -41.29 -34.28
CA VAL A 179 -0.50 -42.34 -35.22
C VAL A 179 0.97 -42.20 -35.54
N ASP A 180 1.76 -43.23 -35.28
CA ASP A 180 3.11 -43.35 -35.82
C ASP A 180 3.01 -43.84 -37.27
N LEU A 181 3.39 -43.01 -38.23
CA LEU A 181 3.20 -43.32 -39.66
C LEU A 181 4.24 -44.32 -40.19
N GLY A 182 5.32 -44.57 -39.45
CA GLY A 182 6.32 -45.59 -39.81
C GLY A 182 5.88 -47.00 -39.41
N THR A 183 5.10 -47.12 -38.35
CA THR A 183 4.66 -48.41 -37.77
C THR A 183 3.17 -48.67 -37.91
N GLY A 184 2.36 -47.65 -38.17
CA GLY A 184 0.90 -47.72 -38.19
C GLY A 184 0.26 -47.84 -36.81
N VAL A 185 1.03 -47.69 -35.73
CA VAL A 185 0.54 -47.82 -34.34
C VAL A 185 -0.30 -46.59 -33.99
N VAL A 186 -1.50 -46.84 -33.46
CA VAL A 186 -2.44 -45.82 -32.99
C VAL A 186 -2.49 -45.84 -31.46
N SER A 187 -2.30 -44.69 -30.82
CA SER A 187 -2.41 -44.50 -29.37
C SER A 187 -3.37 -43.35 -29.05
N ASP A 188 -4.15 -43.46 -27.98
CA ASP A 188 -5.00 -42.36 -27.52
C ASP A 188 -4.11 -41.28 -26.87
N LEU A 189 -4.23 -40.02 -27.33
CA LEU A 189 -3.60 -38.85 -26.70
C LEU A 189 -4.48 -38.24 -25.62
N THR A 190 -5.77 -38.57 -25.59
CA THR A 190 -6.70 -38.12 -24.54
C THR A 190 -6.92 -39.24 -23.54
N GLY A 191 -6.67 -39.00 -22.25
CA GLY A 191 -6.95 -39.98 -21.19
C GLY A 191 -8.45 -40.20 -20.92
N SER A 192 -9.32 -39.33 -21.43
CA SER A 192 -10.78 -39.43 -21.34
C SER A 192 -11.45 -38.73 -22.52
N PRO A 193 -12.68 -39.12 -22.93
CA PRO A 193 -13.39 -38.46 -24.03
C PRO A 193 -13.63 -36.96 -23.78
N LEU A 194 -13.29 -36.13 -24.77
CA LEU A 194 -13.57 -34.71 -24.81
C LEU A 194 -15.06 -34.45 -25.07
N PRO A 195 -15.63 -33.39 -24.47
CA PRO A 195 -17.07 -33.11 -24.55
C PRO A 195 -17.52 -32.55 -25.90
N THR A 196 -16.63 -31.85 -26.62
CA THR A 196 -16.90 -31.28 -27.95
C THR A 196 -15.84 -31.71 -28.95
N GLY A 197 -16.27 -31.95 -30.19
CA GLY A 197 -15.38 -32.12 -31.34
C GLY A 197 -15.03 -30.77 -31.93
N GLY A 198 -14.34 -30.76 -33.06
CA GLY A 198 -13.92 -29.51 -33.69
C GLY A 198 -12.93 -29.72 -34.83
N LEU A 199 -12.23 -28.63 -35.14
CA LEU A 199 -11.16 -28.58 -36.12
C LEU A 199 -9.85 -28.95 -35.43
N LEU A 200 -9.12 -29.90 -36.03
CA LEU A 200 -7.85 -30.41 -35.49
C LEU A 200 -6.69 -29.80 -36.28
N THR A 201 -5.75 -29.17 -35.57
CA THR A 201 -4.48 -28.71 -36.12
C THR A 201 -3.32 -29.16 -35.24
N ARG A 202 -2.13 -29.27 -35.82
CA ARG A 202 -0.91 -29.70 -35.12
C ARG A 202 -0.08 -28.48 -34.73
N LEU A 203 0.20 -28.31 -33.45
CA LEU A 203 1.05 -27.22 -32.94
C LEU A 203 2.53 -27.57 -32.98
N SER A 204 2.87 -28.81 -32.62
CA SER A 204 4.25 -29.29 -32.55
C SER A 204 4.32 -30.79 -32.85
N SER A 205 5.49 -31.42 -32.63
CA SER A 205 5.62 -32.87 -32.77
C SER A 205 4.76 -33.66 -31.79
N THR A 206 4.40 -33.07 -30.65
CA THR A 206 3.72 -33.75 -29.54
C THR A 206 2.34 -33.15 -29.23
N TRP A 207 2.09 -31.89 -29.60
CA TRP A 207 0.86 -31.18 -29.28
C TRP A 207 -0.09 -31.02 -30.47
N ALA A 208 -1.38 -31.20 -30.19
CA ALA A 208 -2.49 -30.87 -31.08
C ALA A 208 -3.31 -29.72 -30.49
N ALA A 209 -3.91 -28.89 -31.33
CA ALA A 209 -4.98 -27.98 -30.94
C ALA A 209 -6.30 -28.43 -31.56
N LEU A 210 -7.34 -28.47 -30.72
CA LEU A 210 -8.72 -28.71 -31.08
C LEU A 210 -9.51 -27.41 -30.88
N VAL A 211 -10.00 -26.83 -31.97
CA VAL A 211 -10.81 -25.61 -31.95
C VAL A 211 -12.25 -26.00 -32.24
N ASP A 212 -13.15 -25.79 -31.28
CA ASP A 212 -14.55 -26.13 -31.45
C ASP A 212 -15.33 -25.04 -32.21
N PRO A 213 -16.58 -25.29 -32.65
CA PRO A 213 -17.33 -24.32 -33.43
C PRO A 213 -17.62 -23.00 -32.70
N SER A 214 -17.56 -22.96 -31.37
CA SER A 214 -17.70 -21.72 -30.59
C SER A 214 -16.41 -20.91 -30.50
N GLY A 215 -15.30 -21.48 -30.98
CA GLY A 215 -13.96 -20.93 -30.83
C GLY A 215 -13.24 -21.41 -29.59
N ALA A 216 -13.81 -22.32 -28.80
CA ALA A 216 -13.14 -22.85 -27.62
C ALA A 216 -11.92 -23.69 -28.02
N THR A 217 -10.73 -23.37 -27.51
CA THR A 217 -9.48 -24.08 -27.85
C THR A 217 -9.02 -25.02 -26.73
N ARG A 218 -8.76 -26.28 -27.10
CA ARG A 218 -8.13 -27.29 -26.22
C ARG A 218 -6.84 -27.80 -26.84
N LEU A 219 -5.77 -27.77 -26.07
CA LEU A 219 -4.48 -28.33 -26.45
C LEU A 219 -4.34 -29.73 -25.86
N VAL A 220 -3.88 -30.68 -26.66
CA VAL A 220 -3.83 -32.09 -26.28
C VAL A 220 -2.46 -32.68 -26.57
N ALA A 221 -1.88 -33.35 -25.58
CA ALA A 221 -0.66 -34.15 -25.69
C ALA A 221 -0.65 -35.24 -24.61
N ASP A 222 -0.38 -36.49 -25.00
CA ASP A 222 -0.12 -37.65 -24.12
C ASP A 222 -0.86 -37.69 -22.76
N GLY A 223 -2.19 -37.72 -22.81
CA GLY A 223 -3.07 -37.76 -21.64
C GLY A 223 -3.40 -36.39 -21.04
N VAL A 224 -2.63 -35.35 -21.38
CA VAL A 224 -2.80 -33.96 -20.93
C VAL A 224 -3.74 -33.21 -21.86
N VAL A 225 -4.71 -32.50 -21.27
CA VAL A 225 -5.64 -31.61 -21.97
C VAL A 225 -5.61 -30.25 -21.28
N ARG A 226 -5.16 -29.22 -22.00
CA ARG A 226 -5.11 -27.84 -21.51
C ARG A 226 -6.17 -27.01 -22.22
N ALA A 227 -7.10 -26.42 -21.47
CA ALA A 227 -8.04 -25.46 -22.00
C ALA A 227 -7.39 -24.08 -22.06
N VAL A 228 -7.53 -23.38 -23.19
CA VAL A 228 -7.07 -22.00 -23.31
C VAL A 228 -8.28 -21.10 -23.04
N SER A 229 -8.15 -20.19 -22.09
CA SER A 229 -9.20 -19.22 -21.76
C SER A 229 -9.38 -18.28 -22.95
N ASP A 230 -10.47 -18.43 -23.70
CA ASP A 230 -10.70 -17.65 -24.91
C ASP A 230 -11.37 -16.31 -24.57
N PRO A 231 -10.90 -15.18 -25.15
CA PRO A 231 -11.77 -14.01 -25.25
C PRO A 231 -13.01 -14.46 -26.02
N ALA A 232 -14.21 -14.17 -25.50
CA ALA A 232 -15.44 -14.57 -26.14
C ALA A 232 -15.46 -14.07 -27.59
N VAL A 233 -15.22 -14.98 -28.56
CA VAL A 233 -15.54 -14.72 -29.96
C VAL A 233 -17.03 -14.38 -29.93
N ALA A 234 -17.38 -13.14 -30.29
CA ALA A 234 -18.74 -12.65 -30.19
C ALA A 234 -19.69 -13.71 -30.77
N ALA A 235 -20.53 -14.29 -29.89
CA ALA A 235 -21.11 -15.63 -29.99
C ALA A 235 -22.15 -15.86 -31.12
N ALA A 236 -22.01 -15.20 -32.27
CA ALA A 236 -22.95 -15.24 -33.38
C ALA A 236 -22.47 -16.09 -34.58
N THR A 237 -21.17 -16.28 -34.78
CA THR A 237 -20.62 -16.93 -35.98
C THR A 237 -19.67 -18.07 -35.61
N ALA A 238 -19.88 -19.26 -36.18
CA ALA A 238 -19.08 -20.43 -35.89
C ALA A 238 -17.70 -20.38 -36.55
N VAL A 239 -16.70 -20.99 -35.90
CA VAL A 239 -15.39 -21.23 -36.51
C VAL A 239 -15.53 -22.25 -37.65
N THR A 240 -15.01 -21.92 -38.83
CA THR A 240 -15.10 -22.80 -40.02
C THR A 240 -13.78 -23.41 -40.46
N ALA A 241 -12.65 -22.80 -40.12
CA ALA A 241 -11.31 -23.33 -40.40
C ALA A 241 -10.32 -22.88 -39.31
N ALA A 242 -9.27 -23.68 -39.07
CA ALA A 242 -8.20 -23.36 -38.13
C ALA A 242 -6.87 -23.93 -38.64
N ALA A 243 -5.77 -23.21 -38.41
CA ALA A 243 -4.43 -23.64 -38.78
C ALA A 243 -3.41 -23.14 -37.76
N ALA A 244 -2.44 -23.98 -37.39
CA ALA A 244 -1.34 -23.56 -36.53
C ALA A 244 -0.30 -22.76 -37.31
N VAL A 245 0.10 -21.61 -36.77
CA VAL A 245 1.24 -20.84 -37.30
C VAL A 245 2.53 -21.39 -36.72
N ASP A 246 2.54 -21.62 -35.41
CA ASP A 246 3.63 -22.22 -34.65
C ASP A 246 3.09 -22.77 -33.31
N GLY A 247 3.99 -23.09 -32.36
CA GLY A 247 3.60 -23.62 -31.05
C GLY A 247 2.89 -22.61 -30.14
N GLU A 248 2.86 -21.33 -30.50
CA GLU A 248 2.30 -20.24 -29.69
C GLU A 248 1.21 -19.45 -30.43
N ARG A 249 0.90 -19.76 -31.70
CA ARG A 249 -0.06 -19.00 -32.51
C ARG A 249 -0.97 -19.87 -33.38
N LEU A 250 -2.24 -19.51 -33.41
CA LEU A 250 -3.28 -20.13 -34.23
C LEU A 250 -3.95 -19.09 -35.14
N LEU A 251 -4.24 -19.47 -36.38
CA LEU A 251 -5.20 -18.76 -37.22
C LEU A 251 -6.56 -19.43 -37.09
N VAL A 252 -7.61 -18.64 -36.90
CA VAL A 252 -9.00 -19.09 -36.74
C VAL A 252 -9.90 -18.30 -37.69
N ALA A 253 -10.63 -18.99 -38.57
CA ALA A 253 -11.55 -18.37 -39.51
C ALA A 253 -12.95 -18.28 -38.91
N VAL A 254 -13.51 -17.07 -38.85
CA VAL A 254 -14.85 -16.78 -38.32
C VAL A 254 -15.58 -15.89 -39.31
N GLY A 255 -16.64 -16.42 -39.93
CA GLY A 255 -17.42 -15.67 -40.92
C GLY A 255 -16.60 -15.22 -42.14
N ASP A 256 -16.39 -13.91 -42.24
CA ASP A 256 -15.73 -13.23 -43.36
C ASP A 256 -14.29 -12.77 -43.06
N HIS A 257 -13.72 -13.18 -41.92
CA HIS A 257 -12.39 -12.78 -41.48
C HIS A 257 -11.58 -13.94 -40.87
N VAL A 258 -10.26 -13.71 -40.79
CA VAL A 258 -9.31 -14.58 -40.10
C VAL A 258 -8.78 -13.83 -38.88
N LEU A 259 -8.82 -14.50 -37.74
CA LEU A 259 -8.26 -14.05 -36.48
C LEU A 259 -6.91 -14.75 -36.25
N GLU A 260 -5.89 -14.01 -35.81
CA GLU A 260 -4.73 -14.60 -35.17
C GLU A 260 -4.95 -14.61 -33.65
N ARG A 261 -4.73 -15.79 -33.07
CA ARG A 261 -4.82 -16.06 -31.65
C ARG A 261 -3.45 -16.41 -31.11
N GLU A 262 -2.95 -15.57 -30.21
CA GLU A 262 -1.79 -15.92 -29.38
C GLU A 262 -2.21 -16.87 -28.26
N LEU A 263 -1.47 -17.97 -28.14
CA LEU A 263 -1.56 -18.91 -27.05
C LEU A 263 -0.69 -18.43 -25.88
N PRO A 264 -1.05 -18.75 -24.61
CA PRO A 264 -0.20 -18.42 -23.47
C PRO A 264 1.22 -18.97 -23.64
N LEU A 265 2.24 -18.16 -23.33
CA LEU A 265 3.62 -18.61 -23.31
C LEU A 265 3.76 -19.86 -22.43
N GLY A 266 4.43 -20.88 -22.94
CA GLY A 266 4.67 -22.13 -22.22
C GLY A 266 3.47 -23.06 -22.09
N VAL A 267 2.33 -22.77 -22.74
CA VAL A 267 1.15 -23.66 -22.71
C VAL A 267 1.41 -25.05 -23.32
N THR A 268 2.48 -25.21 -24.11
CA THR A 268 2.94 -26.50 -24.64
C THR A 268 4.20 -27.04 -23.96
N ASP A 269 4.73 -26.33 -22.95
CA ASP A 269 5.91 -26.79 -22.21
C ASP A 269 5.51 -27.97 -21.29
N PRO A 270 6.45 -28.88 -20.94
CA PRO A 270 6.16 -30.03 -20.08
C PRO A 270 5.41 -29.68 -18.79
N VAL A 271 5.86 -28.62 -18.10
CA VAL A 271 5.23 -28.06 -16.90
C VAL A 271 4.46 -26.80 -17.29
N LEU A 272 3.16 -26.77 -17.00
CA LEU A 272 2.36 -25.57 -17.20
C LEU A 272 2.57 -24.62 -16.01
N LEU A 273 3.04 -23.41 -16.28
CA LEU A 273 3.06 -22.35 -15.29
C LEU A 273 1.85 -21.43 -15.50
N THR A 274 1.19 -21.04 -14.42
CA THR A 274 0.10 -20.05 -14.45
C THR A 274 0.25 -19.03 -13.34
N VAL A 275 -0.12 -17.79 -13.65
CA VAL A 275 -0.16 -16.66 -12.72
C VAL A 275 -1.57 -16.07 -12.77
N GLU A 276 -2.06 -15.53 -11.65
CA GLU A 276 -3.39 -14.91 -11.63
C GLU A 276 -3.52 -13.78 -12.66
N PRO A 277 -4.66 -13.70 -13.37
CA PRO A 277 -4.91 -12.64 -14.32
C PRO A 277 -5.17 -11.32 -13.57
N GLY A 278 -4.49 -10.23 -13.96
CA GLY A 278 -4.71 -8.91 -13.36
C GLY A 278 -3.49 -8.01 -13.28
N GLY A 279 -2.29 -8.58 -13.48
CA GLY A 279 -1.04 -7.85 -13.31
C GLY A 279 -0.66 -7.70 -11.83
N LEU A 280 0.63 -7.74 -11.55
CA LEU A 280 1.24 -7.70 -10.24
C LEU A 280 1.65 -6.26 -9.92
N PHE A 281 1.22 -5.71 -8.78
CA PHE A 281 1.73 -4.39 -8.38
C PHE A 281 3.22 -4.44 -8.00
N ILE A 282 3.93 -3.32 -8.15
CA ILE A 282 5.33 -3.17 -7.72
C ILE A 282 5.49 -3.58 -6.24
N GLY A 283 6.41 -4.52 -5.97
CA GLY A 283 6.62 -5.04 -4.61
C GLY A 283 5.48 -5.92 -4.05
N GLY A 284 4.40 -6.12 -4.82
CA GLY A 284 3.33 -7.05 -4.48
C GLY A 284 3.71 -8.50 -4.72
N ASN A 285 2.81 -9.41 -4.37
CA ASN A 285 2.96 -10.84 -4.64
C ASN A 285 1.69 -11.49 -5.22
N THR A 286 1.88 -12.56 -5.97
CA THR A 286 0.82 -13.43 -6.51
C THR A 286 1.35 -14.86 -6.58
N PRO A 287 0.50 -15.90 -6.43
CA PRO A 287 0.95 -17.27 -6.64
C PRO A 287 1.29 -17.52 -8.12
N VAL A 288 2.45 -18.14 -8.35
CA VAL A 288 2.75 -18.85 -9.60
C VAL A 288 2.55 -20.33 -9.37
N ARG A 289 1.53 -20.90 -10.04
CA ARG A 289 1.17 -22.32 -9.94
C ARG A 289 1.92 -23.11 -10.99
N ALA A 290 2.38 -24.29 -10.61
CA ALA A 290 3.05 -25.22 -11.51
C ALA A 290 2.25 -26.52 -11.61
N ASP A 291 1.82 -26.88 -12.81
CA ASP A 291 1.18 -28.15 -13.09
C ASP A 291 2.14 -29.05 -13.88
N PRO A 292 2.81 -30.01 -13.22
CA PRO A 292 3.68 -30.99 -13.86
C PRO A 292 2.92 -32.20 -14.40
N THR A 293 1.58 -32.23 -14.37
CA THR A 293 0.79 -33.40 -14.78
C THR A 293 1.13 -33.83 -16.20
N GLY A 294 1.46 -35.12 -16.37
CA GLY A 294 1.83 -35.71 -17.66
C GLY A 294 3.27 -35.45 -18.11
N SER A 295 4.06 -34.64 -17.40
CA SER A 295 5.47 -34.42 -17.70
C SER A 295 6.41 -35.54 -17.21
N GLY A 296 5.95 -36.31 -16.21
CA GLY A 296 6.78 -37.27 -15.49
C GLY A 296 7.76 -36.64 -14.48
N LEU A 297 7.66 -35.32 -14.25
CA LEU A 297 8.47 -34.58 -13.30
C LEU A 297 7.73 -34.36 -11.98
N ASP A 298 8.46 -34.35 -10.88
CA ASP A 298 7.94 -33.92 -9.58
C ASP A 298 8.18 -32.43 -9.36
N PHE A 299 7.29 -31.75 -8.63
CA PHE A 299 7.44 -30.33 -8.31
C PHE A 299 8.76 -30.03 -7.56
N GLU A 300 9.24 -30.96 -6.73
CA GLU A 300 10.50 -30.83 -5.98
C GLU A 300 11.76 -30.81 -6.89
N GLU A 301 11.62 -31.24 -8.15
CA GLU A 301 12.67 -31.25 -9.16
C GLU A 301 12.73 -29.94 -9.96
N LEU A 302 11.85 -28.99 -9.67
CA LEU A 302 11.74 -27.72 -10.39
C LEU A 302 12.39 -26.57 -9.60
N ASP A 303 13.14 -25.74 -10.31
CA ASP A 303 13.58 -24.43 -9.85
C ASP A 303 12.86 -23.34 -10.66
N LEU A 304 12.06 -22.52 -9.99
CA LEU A 304 11.34 -21.41 -10.61
C LEU A 304 12.13 -20.10 -10.42
N THR A 305 12.37 -19.38 -11.51
CA THR A 305 13.10 -18.11 -11.51
C THR A 305 12.44 -17.09 -12.43
N VAL A 306 12.67 -15.80 -12.18
CA VAL A 306 12.30 -14.73 -13.12
C VAL A 306 13.52 -14.38 -13.97
N ASP A 307 13.35 -14.28 -15.28
CA ASP A 307 14.46 -14.02 -16.21
C ASP A 307 15.11 -12.63 -16.02
N ASP A 308 14.29 -11.62 -15.68
CA ASP A 308 14.73 -10.26 -15.35
C ASP A 308 14.41 -9.94 -13.89
N ALA A 309 15.44 -9.93 -13.04
CA ALA A 309 15.32 -9.65 -11.61
C ALA A 309 14.80 -8.22 -11.30
N SER A 310 14.80 -7.30 -12.27
CA SER A 310 14.18 -5.97 -12.09
C SER A 310 12.65 -6.02 -12.11
N LEU A 311 12.08 -7.06 -12.73
CA LEU A 311 10.63 -7.29 -12.83
C LEU A 311 10.12 -8.23 -11.74
N GLY A 312 10.97 -9.03 -11.11
CA GLY A 312 10.53 -9.82 -9.95
C GLY A 312 11.46 -10.93 -9.54
N ALA A 313 10.99 -11.71 -8.58
CA ALA A 313 11.65 -12.92 -8.11
C ALA A 313 10.62 -13.93 -7.63
N VAL A 314 10.95 -15.22 -7.66
CA VAL A 314 10.13 -16.28 -7.06
C VAL A 314 10.68 -16.61 -5.67
N SER A 315 9.80 -16.69 -4.68
CA SER A 315 10.14 -17.13 -3.32
C SER A 315 10.64 -18.57 -3.35
N PRO A 316 11.79 -18.88 -2.72
CA PRO A 316 12.26 -20.25 -2.58
C PRO A 316 11.46 -21.04 -1.52
N SER A 317 10.61 -20.36 -0.74
CA SER A 317 9.82 -20.94 0.36
C SER A 317 8.35 -21.07 -0.04
N ARG A 318 7.73 -22.15 0.45
CA ARG A 318 6.28 -22.35 0.46
C ARG A 318 5.64 -21.43 1.49
N ASP A 319 4.49 -20.87 1.15
CA ASP A 319 3.66 -20.15 2.11
C ASP A 319 2.73 -21.12 2.85
N ASP A 320 1.85 -20.58 3.70
CA ASP A 320 0.85 -21.35 4.45
C ASP A 320 -0.35 -21.78 3.60
N THR A 321 -0.47 -21.27 2.37
CA THR A 321 -1.54 -21.63 1.42
C THR A 321 -1.16 -22.76 0.46
N PHE A 322 0.12 -23.18 0.45
CA PHE A 322 0.64 -24.24 -0.41
C PHE A 322 -0.19 -25.53 -0.37
N ASP A 323 -0.67 -25.96 -1.54
CA ASP A 323 -1.36 -27.23 -1.73
C ASP A 323 -0.50 -28.19 -2.58
N PRO A 324 -0.07 -29.36 -2.06
CA PRO A 324 0.64 -30.35 -2.85
C PRO A 324 -0.12 -30.86 -4.10
N ALA A 325 -1.46 -30.76 -4.12
CA ALA A 325 -2.27 -31.13 -5.27
C ALA A 325 -2.36 -30.03 -6.34
N ASP A 326 -2.02 -28.79 -5.99
CA ASP A 326 -1.97 -27.62 -6.89
C ASP A 326 -0.79 -26.74 -6.47
N PRO A 327 0.46 -27.22 -6.69
CA PRO A 327 1.62 -26.64 -6.05
C PRO A 327 1.96 -25.27 -6.63
N HIS A 328 2.27 -24.32 -5.74
CA HIS A 328 2.63 -22.96 -6.11
C HIS A 328 3.79 -22.40 -5.29
N LEU A 329 4.38 -21.32 -5.80
CA LEU A 329 5.28 -20.45 -5.04
C LEU A 329 4.81 -19.01 -5.19
N LEU A 330 5.29 -18.13 -4.33
CA LEU A 330 4.99 -16.70 -4.44
C LEU A 330 5.92 -16.05 -5.46
N LEU A 331 5.34 -15.45 -6.50
CA LEU A 331 6.01 -14.52 -7.39
C LEU A 331 5.89 -13.12 -6.77
N VAL A 332 7.02 -12.45 -6.58
CA VAL A 332 7.11 -11.10 -6.01
C VAL A 332 7.48 -10.11 -7.12
N GLY A 333 6.74 -9.02 -7.22
CA GLY A 333 6.96 -7.96 -8.20
C GLY A 333 8.21 -7.15 -7.87
N GLY A 334 9.03 -6.91 -8.89
CA GLY A 334 10.24 -6.09 -8.79
C GLY A 334 9.94 -4.60 -8.69
N TRP A 335 10.99 -3.78 -8.81
CA TRP A 335 10.87 -2.32 -8.76
C TRP A 335 10.39 -1.72 -10.10
N ARG A 336 10.58 -2.44 -11.21
CA ARG A 336 10.31 -1.97 -12.58
C ARG A 336 8.97 -2.48 -13.08
N THR A 337 8.21 -1.60 -13.74
CA THR A 337 6.99 -1.97 -14.47
C THR A 337 7.32 -2.61 -15.83
N GLY A 338 6.52 -3.58 -16.27
CA GLY A 338 6.68 -4.24 -17.57
C GLY A 338 6.35 -5.73 -17.51
N THR A 339 6.49 -6.41 -18.65
CA THR A 339 6.21 -7.84 -18.77
C THR A 339 7.45 -8.68 -18.47
N GLY A 340 7.34 -9.55 -17.47
CA GLY A 340 8.37 -10.52 -17.11
C GLY A 340 8.01 -11.94 -17.54
N VAL A 341 8.98 -12.84 -17.43
CA VAL A 341 8.80 -14.28 -17.67
C VAL A 341 9.28 -15.04 -16.44
N VAL A 342 8.43 -15.92 -15.92
CA VAL A 342 8.83 -16.97 -14.99
C VAL A 342 9.23 -18.19 -15.78
N THR A 343 10.37 -18.77 -15.43
CA THR A 343 10.94 -19.96 -16.04
C THR A 343 11.07 -21.06 -14.99
N ALA A 344 10.53 -22.25 -15.27
CA ALA A 344 10.78 -23.47 -14.51
C ALA A 344 11.89 -24.27 -15.17
N THR A 345 12.93 -24.57 -14.39
CA THR A 345 14.09 -25.36 -14.83
C THR A 345 14.11 -26.68 -14.08
N HIS A 346 14.29 -27.79 -14.80
CA HIS A 346 14.47 -29.10 -14.19
C HIS A 346 15.86 -29.17 -13.55
N ARG A 347 15.90 -29.13 -12.21
CA ARG A 347 17.13 -29.00 -11.41
C ARG A 347 18.23 -30.03 -11.76
N PRO A 348 17.93 -31.32 -11.98
CA PRO A 348 18.95 -32.31 -12.35
C PRO A 348 19.60 -32.09 -13.72
N THR A 349 18.86 -31.60 -14.72
CA THR A 349 19.37 -31.46 -16.10
C THR A 349 19.71 -30.02 -16.51
N GLY A 350 19.15 -29.03 -15.82
CA GLY A 350 19.25 -27.61 -16.18
C GLY A 350 18.37 -27.23 -17.38
N GLU A 351 17.47 -28.11 -17.83
CA GLU A 351 16.59 -27.85 -18.97
C GLU A 351 15.39 -27.00 -18.57
N VAL A 352 15.00 -26.04 -19.42
CA VAL A 352 13.77 -25.27 -19.24
C VAL A 352 12.58 -26.14 -19.59
N VAL A 353 11.68 -26.34 -18.63
CA VAL A 353 10.53 -27.24 -18.73
C VAL A 353 9.18 -26.53 -18.57
N GLY A 354 9.16 -25.24 -18.26
CA GLY A 354 7.94 -24.45 -18.17
C GLY A 354 8.23 -22.96 -18.22
N ARG A 355 7.32 -22.18 -18.82
CA ARG A 355 7.39 -20.72 -18.88
C ARG A 355 6.01 -20.11 -18.71
N CYS A 356 5.92 -18.91 -18.15
CA CYS A 356 4.72 -18.08 -18.23
C CYS A 356 5.06 -16.59 -18.15
N ARG A 357 4.24 -15.75 -18.78
CA ARG A 357 4.34 -14.28 -18.67
C ARG A 357 3.60 -13.78 -17.44
N PHE A 358 4.07 -12.67 -16.90
CA PHE A 358 3.37 -11.86 -15.91
C PHE A 358 3.66 -10.39 -16.18
N ASP A 359 2.77 -9.50 -15.76
CA ASP A 359 2.95 -8.06 -15.89
C ASP A 359 3.17 -7.43 -14.52
N VAL A 360 4.10 -6.49 -14.41
CA VAL A 360 4.26 -5.62 -13.25
C VAL A 360 3.67 -4.26 -13.56
N LEU A 361 2.69 -3.84 -12.76
CA LEU A 361 1.92 -2.62 -12.94
C LEU A 361 2.38 -1.52 -11.97
N GLY A 362 2.34 -0.27 -12.46
CA GLY A 362 2.63 0.93 -11.68
C GLY A 362 1.40 1.67 -11.18
N VAL A 363 0.21 1.12 -11.38
CA VAL A 363 -1.07 1.66 -10.90
C VAL A 363 -1.92 0.46 -10.50
N TRP A 364 -2.64 0.59 -9.39
CA TRP A 364 -3.60 -0.41 -8.96
C TRP A 364 -5.03 0.02 -9.28
N ALA A 365 -5.76 -0.84 -9.98
CA ALA A 365 -7.08 -0.52 -10.51
C ALA A 365 -8.24 -0.84 -9.55
N ASP A 366 -8.02 -1.70 -8.55
CA ASP A 366 -9.04 -2.10 -7.59
C ASP A 366 -8.99 -1.18 -6.36
N ASP A 367 -9.96 -0.27 -6.27
CA ASP A 367 -10.08 0.67 -5.15
C ASP A 367 -10.63 0.01 -3.86
N ASP A 368 -11.25 -1.18 -3.96
CA ASP A 368 -11.85 -1.89 -2.81
C ASP A 368 -10.85 -2.88 -2.16
N ALA A 369 -10.03 -3.55 -2.99
CA ALA A 369 -8.98 -4.44 -2.54
C ALA A 369 -7.62 -3.88 -2.95
N GLY A 370 -6.91 -3.26 -2.01
CA GLY A 370 -5.55 -2.76 -2.25
C GLY A 370 -4.57 -3.86 -2.71
N PRO A 371 -3.45 -3.49 -3.35
CA PRO A 371 -2.49 -4.47 -3.85
C PRO A 371 -1.92 -5.29 -2.69
N SER A 372 -1.57 -6.55 -2.98
CA SER A 372 -0.72 -7.31 -2.07
C SER A 372 0.60 -6.58 -1.88
N PHE A 373 1.23 -6.75 -0.72
CA PHE A 373 2.54 -6.18 -0.43
C PHE A 373 3.47 -7.25 0.12
N THR A 374 4.77 -7.05 -0.10
CA THR A 374 5.80 -7.96 0.39
C THR A 374 6.89 -7.18 1.08
N VAL A 375 7.36 -7.69 2.20
CA VAL A 375 8.58 -7.22 2.85
C VAL A 375 9.65 -8.29 2.67
N THR A 376 10.78 -7.94 2.07
CA THR A 376 11.93 -8.79 1.84
C THR A 376 13.17 -8.20 2.52
N GLY A 377 13.90 -9.06 3.24
CA GLY A 377 15.10 -8.66 3.97
C GLY A 377 14.80 -7.93 5.31
N ALA A 378 15.88 -7.42 5.92
CA ALA A 378 15.76 -6.60 7.12
C ALA A 378 15.43 -5.17 6.72
N LEU A 379 14.32 -4.64 7.26
CA LEU A 379 13.99 -3.23 7.15
C LEU A 379 14.37 -2.53 8.46
N ASP A 380 15.04 -1.38 8.34
CA ASP A 380 15.23 -0.46 9.45
C ASP A 380 13.87 0.16 9.80
N ALA A 381 13.10 -0.53 10.64
CA ALA A 381 11.86 -0.01 11.18
C ALA A 381 12.20 0.96 12.31
N ARG A 382 11.86 2.24 12.15
CA ARG A 382 11.71 3.14 13.30
C ARG A 382 10.61 2.56 14.18
N VAL A 383 10.86 2.42 15.47
CA VAL A 383 9.89 1.89 16.43
C VAL A 383 8.63 2.77 16.37
N PRO A 384 7.51 2.27 15.81
CA PRO A 384 6.23 2.98 15.91
C PRO A 384 5.89 2.97 17.39
N SER A 385 5.54 4.11 17.99
CA SER A 385 5.20 4.22 19.42
C SER A 385 6.35 3.96 20.41
N SER A 386 7.51 4.60 20.21
CA SER A 386 8.49 4.68 21.30
C SER A 386 7.81 5.28 22.55
N ALA A 387 7.87 4.55 23.67
CA ALA A 387 7.22 4.98 24.92
C ALA A 387 7.84 6.30 25.37
N TRP A 388 7.01 7.33 25.58
CA TRP A 388 7.44 8.52 26.29
C TRP A 388 7.26 8.28 27.79
N GLY A 389 8.25 8.66 28.58
CA GLY A 389 8.30 8.47 30.02
C GLY A 389 8.62 7.04 30.47
N GLY A 390 9.10 6.91 31.72
CA GLY A 390 9.52 5.64 32.32
C GLY A 390 11.04 5.40 32.34
N GLY A 391 11.84 6.37 31.89
CA GLY A 391 13.30 6.35 32.01
C GLY A 391 13.81 6.55 33.45
N GLY A 392 15.11 6.32 33.67
CA GLY A 392 15.76 6.40 34.98
C GLY A 392 15.75 7.78 35.65
N GLY A 393 16.64 8.02 36.63
CA GLY A 393 16.59 9.22 37.48
C GLY A 393 16.85 10.59 36.80
N GLY A 394 17.27 10.63 35.53
CA GLY A 394 17.52 11.88 34.77
C GLY A 394 16.39 12.21 33.77
N PRO A 395 16.43 13.36 33.06
CA PRO A 395 15.34 13.80 32.20
C PRO A 395 14.77 12.71 31.28
N GLN A 396 13.46 12.62 31.18
CA GLN A 396 12.81 11.64 30.30
C GLN A 396 12.66 12.21 28.89
N ASN A 397 12.32 11.34 27.93
CA ASN A 397 12.05 11.71 26.54
C ASN A 397 13.26 12.29 25.78
N ILE A 398 14.47 11.90 26.15
CA ILE A 398 15.69 12.20 25.41
C ILE A 398 15.90 11.13 24.32
N ASP A 399 16.18 11.56 23.09
CA ASP A 399 16.60 10.68 21.97
C ASP A 399 15.57 9.58 21.61
N VAL A 400 14.29 9.91 21.77
CA VAL A 400 13.13 9.04 21.49
C VAL A 400 12.91 8.83 19.98
N PHE A 401 13.26 9.84 19.19
CA PHE A 401 13.36 9.80 17.73
C PHE A 401 14.81 10.11 17.40
N PRO A 402 15.71 9.12 17.46
CA PRO A 402 17.14 9.37 17.46
C PRO A 402 17.54 10.30 16.32
N ALA A 403 18.38 11.28 16.65
CA ALA A 403 18.71 12.40 15.78
C ALA A 403 19.00 11.90 14.36
N ALA A 404 18.31 12.51 13.39
CA ALA A 404 18.72 12.38 12.00
C ALA A 404 20.23 12.63 11.87
N PRO A 405 20.91 12.00 10.89
CA PRO A 405 22.30 12.31 10.61
C PRO A 405 22.48 13.84 10.50
N PRO A 406 23.63 14.40 10.94
CA PRO A 406 23.83 15.85 10.97
C PRO A 406 23.58 16.54 9.63
N GLN A 407 23.69 15.79 8.53
CA GLN A 407 23.24 16.21 7.21
C GLN A 407 22.05 15.35 6.77
N TRP A 408 20.95 16.01 6.43
CA TRP A 408 19.75 15.38 5.87
C TRP A 408 19.57 15.81 4.42
N ARG A 409 19.72 14.85 3.49
CA ARG A 409 19.73 15.08 2.05
C ARG A 409 18.34 14.81 1.49
N VAL A 410 17.71 15.87 1.00
CA VAL A 410 16.36 15.82 0.44
C VAL A 410 16.45 15.97 -1.08
N ALA A 411 15.96 14.97 -1.82
CA ALA A 411 15.75 15.12 -3.24
C ALA A 411 14.42 15.83 -3.50
N VAL A 412 14.42 16.91 -4.26
CA VAL A 412 13.19 17.56 -4.73
C VAL A 412 13.03 17.25 -6.20
N VAL A 413 11.94 16.56 -6.57
CA VAL A 413 11.73 15.98 -7.89
C VAL A 413 10.38 16.45 -8.44
N LEU A 414 10.41 17.20 -9.54
CA LEU A 414 9.21 17.58 -10.28
C LEU A 414 8.62 16.32 -10.95
N ILE A 415 7.33 16.06 -10.74
CA ILE A 415 6.61 14.93 -11.38
C ILE A 415 5.21 15.34 -11.82
N ASP A 416 4.82 14.89 -13.00
CA ASP A 416 3.49 15.14 -13.56
C ASP A 416 2.77 13.85 -13.98
N THR A 417 1.51 14.01 -14.39
CA THR A 417 0.64 12.93 -14.85
C THR A 417 0.20 13.22 -16.29
N THR A 418 -0.34 12.23 -16.98
CA THR A 418 -0.87 12.43 -18.35
C THR A 418 -2.02 13.44 -18.43
N THR A 419 -2.68 13.75 -17.31
CA THR A 419 -3.74 14.77 -17.26
C THR A 419 -3.18 16.19 -17.43
N GLN A 420 -1.99 16.47 -16.89
CA GLN A 420 -1.37 17.78 -16.99
C GLN A 420 0.14 17.66 -16.82
N GLY A 421 0.89 17.94 -17.89
CA GLY A 421 2.36 17.96 -17.87
C GLY A 421 2.96 19.28 -17.39
N TYR A 422 4.20 19.22 -16.90
CA TYR A 422 5.09 20.37 -16.74
C TYR A 422 5.48 20.95 -18.11
N PRO A 423 5.92 22.22 -18.18
CA PRO A 423 6.55 22.77 -19.37
C PRO A 423 7.75 21.92 -19.81
N GLY A 424 7.82 21.57 -21.09
CA GLY A 424 8.93 20.77 -21.65
C GLY A 424 10.21 21.58 -21.89
N ASP A 425 10.16 22.91 -21.82
CA ASP A 425 11.30 23.79 -22.06
C ASP A 425 11.93 24.31 -20.76
N ALA A 426 13.25 24.55 -20.81
CA ALA A 426 14.02 25.00 -19.65
C ALA A 426 13.58 26.37 -19.11
N ALA A 427 13.05 27.26 -19.95
CA ALA A 427 12.63 28.59 -19.54
C ALA A 427 11.33 28.54 -18.71
N GLY A 428 10.41 27.64 -19.05
CA GLY A 428 9.20 27.36 -18.27
C GLY A 428 9.49 26.70 -16.92
N LEU A 429 10.51 25.84 -16.83
CA LEU A 429 10.88 25.14 -15.59
C LEU A 429 11.71 25.99 -14.62
N ALA A 430 12.50 26.95 -15.13
CA ALA A 430 13.43 27.72 -14.30
C ALA A 430 12.76 28.44 -13.11
N PRO A 431 11.62 29.14 -13.27
CA PRO A 431 10.95 29.79 -12.14
C PRO A 431 10.51 28.81 -11.05
N ILE A 432 10.02 27.63 -11.43
CA ILE A 432 9.57 26.59 -10.50
C ILE A 432 10.78 26.05 -9.73
N ARG A 433 11.87 25.72 -10.42
CA ARG A 433 13.10 25.26 -9.77
C ARG A 433 13.68 26.31 -8.81
N THR A 434 13.66 27.59 -9.20
CA THR A 434 14.10 28.68 -8.33
C THR A 434 13.21 28.81 -7.09
N GLU A 435 11.88 28.81 -7.24
CA GLU A 435 10.96 28.91 -6.10
C GLU A 435 11.19 27.78 -5.08
N TRP A 436 11.30 26.54 -5.56
CA TRP A 436 11.56 25.37 -4.71
C TRP A 436 12.97 25.36 -4.11
N SER A 437 13.98 25.77 -4.88
CA SER A 437 15.36 25.88 -4.38
C SER A 437 15.50 26.97 -3.32
N ASP A 438 14.83 28.10 -3.50
CA ASP A 438 14.81 29.22 -2.56
C ASP A 438 14.08 28.84 -1.28
N ALA A 439 12.92 28.17 -1.39
CA ALA A 439 12.20 27.65 -0.23
C ALA A 439 13.03 26.61 0.54
N MET A 440 13.76 25.73 -0.15
CA MET A 440 14.54 24.67 0.49
C MET A 440 15.87 25.16 1.06
N THR A 441 16.67 25.93 0.29
CA THR A 441 18.05 26.26 0.66
C THR A 441 18.41 27.74 0.55
N THR A 442 18.25 28.40 -0.61
CA THR A 442 18.77 29.78 -0.85
C THR A 442 18.16 30.83 0.06
N GLY A 443 16.86 30.67 0.38
CA GLY A 443 16.10 31.56 1.24
C GLY A 443 15.22 32.55 0.50
N VAL A 444 14.05 32.80 1.08
CA VAL A 444 13.08 33.82 0.67
C VAL A 444 13.12 34.96 1.68
N SER A 445 13.16 36.21 1.23
CA SER A 445 13.19 37.37 2.14
C SER A 445 11.80 37.64 2.72
N VAL A 446 11.64 37.47 4.03
CA VAL A 446 10.40 37.74 4.77
C VAL A 446 10.74 38.61 5.98
N GLY A 447 10.16 39.81 6.04
CA GLY A 447 10.41 40.74 7.16
C GLY A 447 11.89 41.12 7.35
N GLY A 448 12.70 41.10 6.28
CA GLY A 448 14.13 41.38 6.33
C GLY A 448 15.01 40.20 6.76
N VAL A 449 14.43 39.02 7.02
CA VAL A 449 15.14 37.78 7.32
C VAL A 449 15.08 36.85 6.11
N SER A 450 16.19 36.19 5.77
CA SER A 450 16.19 35.14 4.75
C SER A 450 15.70 33.84 5.39
N GLN A 451 14.56 33.33 4.93
CA GLN A 451 13.92 32.12 5.45
C GLN A 451 13.97 30.99 4.41
N SER A 452 14.50 29.84 4.79
CA SER A 452 14.40 28.57 4.07
C SER A 452 14.22 27.42 5.05
N VAL A 453 13.84 26.26 4.53
CA VAL A 453 13.83 25.00 5.28
C VAL A 453 15.20 24.75 5.92
N ARG A 454 16.29 24.91 5.16
CA ARG A 454 17.65 24.78 5.67
C ARG A 454 17.94 25.73 6.83
N SER A 455 17.63 27.03 6.68
CA SER A 455 17.92 28.01 7.72
C SER A 455 17.10 27.75 8.99
N TYR A 456 15.83 27.35 8.84
CA TYR A 456 14.96 27.00 9.95
C TYR A 456 15.47 25.77 10.71
N TRP A 457 15.73 24.66 10.01
CA TRP A 457 16.17 23.42 10.65
C TRP A 457 17.56 23.53 11.27
N SER A 458 18.46 24.31 10.67
CA SER A 458 19.76 24.62 11.27
C SER A 458 19.61 25.44 12.56
N GLU A 459 18.71 26.42 12.60
CA GLU A 459 18.45 27.24 13.77
C GLU A 459 17.81 26.43 14.92
N VAL A 460 16.70 25.74 14.65
CA VAL A 460 15.91 25.03 15.68
C VAL A 460 16.68 23.83 16.27
N SER A 461 17.59 23.24 15.50
CA SER A 461 18.46 22.14 15.95
C SER A 461 19.75 22.60 16.63
N TYR A 462 19.97 23.90 16.79
CA TYR A 462 21.22 24.46 17.31
C TYR A 462 22.46 24.07 16.49
N GLY A 463 22.29 23.97 15.17
CA GLY A 463 23.32 23.57 14.23
C GLY A 463 23.61 22.06 14.20
N ARG A 464 22.80 21.23 14.89
CA ARG A 464 22.94 19.77 14.87
C ARG A 464 22.40 19.11 13.60
N LEU A 465 21.52 19.81 12.87
CA LEU A 465 20.93 19.34 11.63
C LEU A 465 21.10 20.40 10.52
N ASP A 466 21.58 19.98 9.36
CA ASP A 466 21.57 20.75 8.13
C ASP A 466 20.79 20.00 7.05
N MET A 467 19.69 20.59 6.58
CA MET A 467 18.93 20.04 5.45
C MET A 467 19.45 20.59 4.13
N SER A 468 19.69 19.72 3.15
CA SER A 468 20.30 20.10 1.87
C SER A 468 19.59 19.45 0.69
N LEU A 469 19.66 20.10 -0.48
CA LEU A 469 19.21 19.49 -1.74
C LEU A 469 20.19 18.39 -2.17
N ALA A 470 19.69 17.18 -2.34
CA ALA A 470 20.45 16.07 -2.88
C ALA A 470 20.89 16.39 -4.32
N GLY A 471 22.21 16.36 -4.57
CA GLY A 471 22.77 16.74 -5.86
C GLY A 471 22.69 18.25 -6.18
N GLY A 472 22.31 19.08 -5.22
CA GLY A 472 22.39 20.54 -5.27
C GLY A 472 21.34 21.27 -6.10
N ASP A 473 20.32 20.58 -6.63
CA ASP A 473 19.32 21.19 -7.51
C ASP A 473 17.98 20.44 -7.46
N VAL A 474 16.92 21.07 -7.95
CA VAL A 474 15.60 20.46 -8.17
C VAL A 474 15.63 19.65 -9.46
N ARG A 475 15.18 18.39 -9.41
CA ARG A 475 15.28 17.40 -10.49
C ARG A 475 13.95 17.21 -11.23
N GLY A 476 14.00 16.53 -12.39
CA GLY A 476 12.83 16.31 -13.26
C GLY A 476 12.63 17.42 -14.32
N PRO A 477 11.45 17.51 -14.96
CA PRO A 477 10.25 16.75 -14.65
C PRO A 477 10.35 15.26 -15.01
N LEU A 478 9.73 14.43 -14.18
CA LEU A 478 9.39 13.05 -14.49
C LEU A 478 7.93 12.99 -14.94
N HIS A 479 7.62 12.04 -15.81
CA HIS A 479 6.29 11.88 -16.39
C HIS A 479 5.71 10.54 -15.96
N ALA A 480 4.75 10.55 -15.04
CA ALA A 480 4.05 9.34 -14.63
C ALA A 480 3.11 8.88 -15.76
N PRO A 481 3.02 7.57 -16.03
CA PRO A 481 2.27 7.06 -17.18
C PRO A 481 0.74 7.15 -17.03
N GLY A 482 0.22 7.29 -15.81
CA GLY A 482 -1.21 7.40 -15.52
C GLY A 482 -1.74 8.84 -15.54
N SER A 483 -3.06 8.96 -15.50
CA SER A 483 -3.82 10.20 -15.31
C SER A 483 -3.83 10.64 -13.84
N TRP A 484 -4.40 11.81 -13.54
CA TRP A 484 -4.57 12.30 -12.18
C TRP A 484 -5.36 11.31 -11.31
N ASP A 485 -6.49 10.82 -11.83
CA ASP A 485 -7.43 9.98 -11.08
C ASP A 485 -6.86 8.55 -10.85
N ASP A 486 -5.79 8.16 -11.56
CA ASP A 486 -5.04 6.92 -11.31
C ASP A 486 -4.18 6.99 -10.05
N TYR A 487 -3.76 8.20 -9.64
CA TYR A 487 -2.83 8.42 -8.53
C TYR A 487 -3.44 9.15 -7.34
N PHE A 488 -4.55 9.86 -7.53
CA PHE A 488 -5.13 10.70 -6.50
C PHE A 488 -6.62 10.41 -6.33
N GLU A 489 -7.03 10.29 -5.09
CA GLU A 489 -8.43 10.11 -4.68
C GLU A 489 -8.98 11.37 -4.01
N LEU A 490 -10.29 11.57 -4.15
CA LEU A 490 -10.98 12.70 -3.56
C LEU A 490 -11.49 12.36 -2.17
N GLU A 491 -10.91 12.98 -1.14
CA GLU A 491 -11.47 12.94 0.21
C GLU A 491 -12.74 13.78 0.26
N THR A 492 -13.79 13.20 0.82
CA THR A 492 -15.06 13.90 1.11
C THR A 492 -15.26 14.01 2.62
N GLN A 493 -16.06 14.99 3.03
CA GLN A 493 -16.46 15.19 4.42
C GLN A 493 -17.96 15.42 4.51
N ASP A 494 -18.57 15.20 5.68
CA ASP A 494 -19.98 15.53 5.90
C ASP A 494 -20.27 17.00 5.55
N ASP A 495 -21.39 17.23 4.86
CA ASP A 495 -21.87 18.58 4.56
C ASP A 495 -22.72 19.11 5.72
N PRO A 496 -22.23 20.12 6.47
CA PRO A 496 -22.99 20.70 7.59
C PRO A 496 -24.29 21.37 7.14
N ALA A 497 -24.37 21.79 5.87
CA ALA A 497 -25.56 22.43 5.32
C ALA A 497 -26.62 21.40 4.88
N ASN A 498 -26.21 20.16 4.59
CA ASN A 498 -27.07 19.11 4.05
C ASN A 498 -26.80 17.77 4.76
N PRO A 499 -27.41 17.53 5.94
CA PRO A 499 -27.19 16.31 6.71
C PRO A 499 -27.47 15.04 5.91
N GLY A 500 -26.55 14.07 5.95
CA GLY A 500 -26.63 12.82 5.20
C GLY A 500 -25.99 12.87 3.80
N THR A 501 -25.35 13.98 3.44
CA THR A 501 -24.55 14.10 2.21
C THR A 501 -23.11 14.47 2.54
N THR A 502 -22.20 14.15 1.62
CA THR A 502 -20.79 14.54 1.71
C THR A 502 -20.44 15.58 0.65
N ARG A 503 -19.42 16.38 0.94
CA ARG A 503 -18.85 17.37 0.03
C ARG A 503 -17.34 17.13 -0.18
N PRO A 504 -16.78 17.49 -1.34
CA PRO A 504 -15.34 17.44 -1.60
C PRO A 504 -14.54 18.26 -0.58
N ARG A 505 -13.44 17.70 -0.07
CA ARG A 505 -12.54 18.36 0.88
C ARG A 505 -11.16 18.64 0.29
N ARG A 506 -10.48 17.60 -0.19
CA ARG A 506 -9.10 17.65 -0.73
C ARG A 506 -8.79 16.40 -1.54
N TRP A 507 -7.71 16.45 -2.31
CA TRP A 507 -7.18 15.30 -3.03
C TRP A 507 -5.98 14.72 -2.29
N ASN A 508 -6.02 13.42 -2.04
CA ASN A 508 -4.95 12.67 -1.40
C ASN A 508 -4.35 11.67 -2.42
N PRO A 509 -3.04 11.43 -2.40
CA PRO A 509 -2.41 10.28 -3.04
C PRO A 509 -3.08 8.98 -2.61
N LYS A 510 -3.34 8.10 -3.57
CA LYS A 510 -3.74 6.72 -3.28
C LYS A 510 -2.58 5.96 -2.59
N PRO A 511 -2.86 4.89 -1.81
CA PRO A 511 -1.82 4.15 -1.09
C PRO A 511 -0.68 3.61 -1.97
N ASP A 512 -0.97 3.26 -3.23
CA ASP A 512 -0.03 2.70 -4.20
C ASP A 512 0.87 3.76 -4.87
N THR A 513 0.38 5.00 -4.97
CA THR A 513 1.02 6.11 -5.70
C THR A 513 2.44 6.41 -5.25
N TRP A 514 2.73 6.24 -3.97
CA TRP A 514 4.06 6.46 -3.41
C TRP A 514 5.11 5.52 -4.02
N ALA A 515 4.79 4.23 -4.14
CA ALA A 515 5.66 3.24 -4.75
C ALA A 515 5.76 3.46 -6.26
N SER A 516 4.65 3.82 -6.90
CA SER A 516 4.60 4.14 -8.32
C SER A 516 5.55 5.28 -8.70
N PHE A 517 5.53 6.38 -7.95
CA PHE A 517 6.41 7.53 -8.24
C PHE A 517 7.89 7.22 -7.97
N VAL A 518 8.19 6.38 -6.97
CA VAL A 518 9.55 5.86 -6.78
C VAL A 518 10.00 5.00 -7.96
N SER A 519 9.13 4.12 -8.47
CA SER A 519 9.44 3.31 -9.66
C SER A 519 9.68 4.18 -10.90
N VAL A 520 8.88 5.23 -11.12
CA VAL A 520 9.09 6.19 -12.21
C VAL A 520 10.48 6.84 -12.11
N LEU A 521 10.90 7.23 -10.90
CA LEU A 521 12.23 7.80 -10.66
C LEU A 521 13.36 6.77 -10.88
N GLU A 522 13.22 5.53 -10.39
CA GLU A 522 14.21 4.48 -10.63
C GLU A 522 14.34 4.14 -12.13
N GLN A 523 13.23 4.14 -12.88
CA GLN A 523 13.25 3.93 -14.32
C GLN A 523 13.96 5.10 -15.04
N ALA A 524 13.74 6.34 -14.61
CA ALA A 524 14.47 7.49 -15.12
C ALA A 524 15.97 7.42 -14.79
N ASN A 525 16.34 6.98 -13.58
CA ASN A 525 17.73 6.73 -13.20
C ASN A 525 18.38 5.65 -14.10
N GLN A 526 17.66 4.56 -14.36
CA GLN A 526 18.13 3.50 -15.26
C GLN A 526 18.33 4.03 -16.69
N ALA A 527 17.42 4.86 -17.19
CA ALA A 527 17.53 5.44 -18.52
C ALA A 527 18.75 6.38 -18.67
N GLU A 528 19.04 7.20 -17.66
CA GLU A 528 20.22 8.07 -17.64
C GLU A 528 21.52 7.25 -17.56
N THR A 529 21.58 6.28 -16.65
CA THR A 529 22.77 5.44 -16.44
C THR A 529 23.04 4.47 -17.60
N SER A 530 22.00 4.06 -18.34
CA SER A 530 22.11 3.20 -19.53
C SER A 530 22.32 3.98 -20.83
N ALA A 531 22.31 5.32 -20.79
CA ALA A 531 22.57 6.15 -21.98
C ALA A 531 23.99 5.93 -22.53
N SER A 532 24.24 6.31 -23.78
CA SER A 532 25.56 6.25 -24.40
C SER A 532 26.01 7.64 -24.86
N PRO A 533 27.00 8.28 -24.20
CA PRO A 533 27.71 7.81 -23.00
C PRO A 533 26.80 7.82 -21.74
N PRO A 534 27.11 7.00 -20.71
CA PRO A 534 26.36 6.97 -19.45
C PRO A 534 26.30 8.35 -18.78
N ARG A 535 25.13 8.71 -18.28
CA ARG A 535 24.89 9.96 -17.55
C ARG A 535 24.63 9.67 -16.06
N PRO A 536 24.87 10.64 -15.16
CA PRO A 536 24.51 10.48 -13.75
C PRO A 536 23.00 10.22 -13.58
N PRO A 537 22.58 9.43 -12.57
CA PRO A 537 21.16 9.26 -12.27
C PRO A 537 20.50 10.62 -11.98
N VAL A 538 19.19 10.70 -12.20
CA VAL A 538 18.38 11.88 -11.86
C VAL A 538 18.53 12.19 -10.36
N VAL A 539 18.35 11.15 -9.53
CA VAL A 539 18.61 11.16 -8.08
C VAL A 539 19.12 9.79 -7.67
N ASP A 540 20.26 9.71 -6.98
CA ASP A 540 20.68 8.45 -6.34
C ASP A 540 19.84 8.18 -5.09
N LEU A 541 18.81 7.34 -5.21
CA LEU A 541 17.91 7.01 -4.10
C LEU A 541 18.58 6.23 -2.97
N ALA A 542 19.77 5.67 -3.15
CA ALA A 542 20.53 5.07 -2.05
C ALA A 542 21.26 6.13 -1.21
N ALA A 543 21.49 7.32 -1.77
CA ALA A 543 22.26 8.40 -1.15
C ALA A 543 21.42 9.57 -0.60
N VAL A 544 20.09 9.46 -0.62
CA VAL A 544 19.16 10.46 -0.04
C VAL A 544 18.56 9.98 1.27
N ASP A 545 18.12 10.92 2.10
CA ASP A 545 17.44 10.63 3.37
C ASP A 545 15.92 10.84 3.26
N ALA A 546 15.46 11.70 2.33
CA ALA A 546 14.05 11.87 1.98
C ALA A 546 13.85 12.31 0.51
N VAL A 547 12.65 12.11 -0.04
CA VAL A 547 12.27 12.52 -1.41
C VAL A 547 10.98 13.34 -1.39
N ALA A 548 11.02 14.55 -1.94
CA ALA A 548 9.88 15.43 -2.19
C ALA A 548 9.45 15.33 -3.65
N PHE A 549 8.32 14.69 -3.91
CA PHE A 549 7.65 14.74 -5.20
C PHE A 549 6.81 16.01 -5.28
N VAL A 550 7.20 16.89 -6.20
CA VAL A 550 6.51 18.13 -6.51
C VAL A 550 5.56 17.88 -7.67
N VAL A 551 4.30 17.69 -7.34
CA VAL A 551 3.26 17.23 -8.27
C VAL A 551 2.70 18.41 -9.05
N ARG A 552 2.65 18.27 -10.38
CA ARG A 552 2.03 19.27 -11.27
C ARG A 552 0.55 19.44 -10.93
N THR A 553 0.12 20.67 -10.65
CA THR A 553 -1.28 21.01 -10.38
C THR A 553 -2.09 20.96 -11.68
N VAL A 554 -3.23 20.28 -11.68
CA VAL A 554 -4.14 20.20 -12.84
C VAL A 554 -4.98 21.48 -12.93
N ASN A 555 -5.58 21.91 -11.83
CA ASN A 555 -6.29 23.19 -11.77
C ASN A 555 -6.31 23.79 -10.36
N VAL A 556 -6.38 25.12 -10.30
CA VAL A 556 -6.51 25.89 -9.06
C VAL A 556 -7.96 25.89 -8.55
N PRO A 557 -8.19 26.12 -7.24
CA PRO A 557 -9.53 26.22 -6.68
C PRO A 557 -10.36 27.38 -7.30
N ASP A 558 -11.64 27.13 -7.53
CA ASP A 558 -12.65 28.12 -7.94
C ASP A 558 -13.71 28.28 -6.84
N PRO A 559 -13.64 29.35 -6.02
CA PRO A 559 -14.57 29.57 -4.91
C PRO A 559 -15.96 30.02 -5.36
N THR A 560 -16.18 30.25 -6.66
CA THR A 560 -17.49 30.72 -7.18
C THR A 560 -18.50 29.59 -7.39
N VAL A 561 -18.06 28.34 -7.39
CA VAL A 561 -18.90 27.15 -7.58
C VAL A 561 -19.51 26.71 -6.24
N SER A 562 -20.85 26.65 -6.18
CA SER A 562 -21.60 26.19 -5.01
C SER A 562 -22.78 25.30 -5.44
N PRO A 563 -22.89 24.05 -4.94
CA PRO A 563 -21.97 23.39 -4.01
C PRO A 563 -20.62 23.05 -4.68
N ALA A 564 -19.56 22.96 -3.88
CA ALA A 564 -18.23 22.65 -4.38
C ALA A 564 -18.18 21.24 -5.00
N THR A 565 -17.42 21.09 -6.09
CA THR A 565 -17.16 19.82 -6.79
C THR A 565 -15.68 19.45 -6.65
N GLY A 566 -15.32 18.20 -6.94
CA GLY A 566 -13.92 17.76 -6.91
C GLY A 566 -12.99 18.59 -7.82
N VAL A 567 -13.54 19.12 -8.91
CA VAL A 567 -12.81 20.04 -9.80
C VAL A 567 -12.74 21.44 -9.20
N SER A 568 -13.84 21.97 -8.63
CA SER A 568 -13.88 23.34 -8.14
C SER A 568 -13.07 23.57 -6.87
N ILE A 569 -12.82 22.54 -6.05
CA ILE A 569 -11.89 22.66 -4.92
C ILE A 569 -10.41 22.72 -5.36
N GLY A 570 -10.14 22.53 -6.65
CA GLY A 570 -8.81 22.41 -7.25
C GLY A 570 -8.31 20.97 -7.26
N ARG A 571 -7.80 20.50 -8.41
CA ARG A 571 -7.08 19.22 -8.52
C ARG A 571 -5.58 19.46 -8.35
N TYR A 572 -5.14 19.36 -7.11
CA TYR A 572 -3.74 19.44 -6.67
C TYR A 572 -3.60 18.58 -5.41
N VAL A 573 -2.42 18.03 -5.16
CA VAL A 573 -2.19 17.11 -4.04
C VAL A 573 -2.15 17.92 -2.74
N TRP A 574 -2.85 17.48 -1.70
CA TRP A 574 -2.65 18.06 -0.38
C TRP A 574 -1.25 17.70 0.14
N PRO A 575 -0.46 18.64 0.68
CA PRO A 575 0.83 18.33 1.29
C PRO A 575 0.72 17.22 2.33
N GLN A 576 1.54 16.19 2.20
CA GLN A 576 1.59 15.08 3.15
C GLN A 576 2.88 14.27 3.02
N GLN A 577 3.19 13.55 4.09
CA GLN A 577 4.36 12.69 4.21
C GLN A 577 3.96 11.25 4.54
N LEU A 578 4.61 10.29 3.89
CA LEU A 578 4.54 8.86 4.25
C LEU A 578 5.93 8.25 4.16
N THR A 579 6.24 7.30 5.04
CA THR A 579 7.48 6.51 4.98
C THR A 579 7.14 5.06 4.60
N PRO A 580 6.80 4.79 3.32
CA PRO A 580 6.51 3.43 2.88
C PRO A 580 7.79 2.60 2.73
N SER A 581 7.64 1.29 2.77
CA SER A 581 8.63 0.36 2.24
C SER A 581 8.49 0.34 0.71
N VAL A 582 9.57 0.66 0.02
CA VAL A 582 9.61 0.70 -1.46
C VAL A 582 10.67 -0.25 -1.99
N THR A 583 10.39 -0.86 -3.14
CA THR A 583 11.35 -1.71 -3.86
C THR A 583 12.19 -0.84 -4.78
N LEU A 584 13.51 -0.85 -4.59
CA LEU A 584 14.50 -0.17 -5.43
C LEU A 584 15.33 -1.19 -6.21
N SER A 585 16.11 -0.73 -7.18
CA SER A 585 17.08 -1.57 -7.91
C SER A 585 18.15 -2.21 -7.01
N THR A 586 18.38 -1.65 -5.83
CA THR A 586 19.36 -2.14 -4.84
C THR A 586 18.74 -2.95 -3.69
N GLY A 587 17.42 -3.12 -3.68
CA GLY A 587 16.68 -3.82 -2.63
C GLY A 587 15.55 -2.98 -2.03
N GLN A 588 14.90 -3.49 -0.98
CA GLN A 588 13.85 -2.75 -0.30
C GLN A 588 14.40 -1.72 0.69
N ARG A 589 13.69 -0.60 0.82
CA ARG A 589 14.05 0.49 1.73
C ARG A 589 12.81 1.15 2.31
N ASN A 590 12.84 1.48 3.60
CA ASN A 590 11.93 2.47 4.18
C ASN A 590 12.40 3.87 3.77
N LEU A 591 11.62 4.54 2.92
CA LEU A 591 12.00 5.83 2.35
C LEU A 591 11.00 6.90 2.78
N PRO A 592 11.42 7.95 3.52
CA PRO A 592 10.57 9.10 3.77
C PRO A 592 10.26 9.85 2.48
N ILE A 593 9.00 9.86 2.09
CA ILE A 593 8.51 10.53 0.88
C ILE A 593 7.51 11.60 1.29
N LEU A 594 7.59 12.76 0.65
CA LEU A 594 6.59 13.81 0.76
C LEU A 594 6.04 14.14 -0.63
N MET A 595 4.75 14.44 -0.69
CA MET A 595 4.09 14.94 -1.90
C MET A 595 3.56 16.33 -1.64
N MET A 596 3.83 17.25 -2.56
CA MET A 596 3.36 18.63 -2.47
C MET A 596 2.98 19.15 -3.86
N PRO A 597 2.02 20.07 -3.95
CA PRO A 597 1.65 20.67 -5.21
C PRO A 597 2.71 21.71 -5.62
N GLU A 598 2.98 21.81 -6.92
CA GLU A 598 4.03 22.68 -7.46
C GLU A 598 3.91 24.16 -7.07
N ASN A 599 2.69 24.65 -6.86
CA ASN A 599 2.34 26.06 -6.75
C ASN A 599 1.56 26.33 -5.45
N TRP A 600 2.02 25.77 -4.33
CA TRP A 600 1.33 25.77 -3.05
C TRP A 600 0.74 27.13 -2.64
N THR A 601 1.55 28.20 -2.70
CA THR A 601 1.12 29.56 -2.35
C THR A 601 -0.06 30.05 -3.20
N THR A 602 -0.17 29.57 -4.44
CA THR A 602 -1.26 29.93 -5.37
C THR A 602 -2.53 29.12 -5.06
N VAL A 603 -2.43 27.81 -4.83
CA VAL A 603 -3.59 26.95 -4.56
C VAL A 603 -4.12 27.09 -3.13
N ARG A 604 -3.30 27.63 -2.21
CA ARG A 604 -3.67 27.95 -0.83
C ARG A 604 -3.16 29.33 -0.41
N PRO A 605 -3.85 30.40 -0.85
CA PRO A 605 -3.56 31.76 -0.39
C PRO A 605 -3.57 31.84 1.14
N GLY A 606 -2.52 32.41 1.73
CA GLY A 606 -2.34 32.50 3.18
C GLY A 606 -1.40 31.44 3.78
N ARG A 607 -1.01 30.43 3.00
CA ARG A 607 0.12 29.54 3.32
C ARG A 607 1.30 29.83 2.39
N VAL A 608 2.50 29.53 2.86
CA VAL A 608 3.76 29.79 2.13
C VAL A 608 4.57 28.50 2.01
N LEU A 609 5.22 28.33 0.86
CA LEU A 609 5.90 27.09 0.48
C LEU A 609 6.94 26.62 1.50
N HIS A 610 7.87 27.49 1.90
CA HIS A 610 8.98 27.11 2.78
C HIS A 610 8.51 26.69 4.18
N ALA A 611 7.41 27.26 4.68
CA ALA A 611 6.85 26.90 5.98
C ALA A 611 6.16 25.54 5.97
N THR A 612 5.31 25.29 4.96
CA THR A 612 4.65 23.98 4.83
C THR A 612 5.67 22.90 4.49
N LEU A 613 6.64 23.18 3.63
CA LEU A 613 7.72 22.22 3.34
C LEU A 613 8.56 21.91 4.59
N ALA A 614 8.82 22.89 5.47
CA ALA A 614 9.50 22.64 6.74
C ALA A 614 8.66 21.73 7.65
N HIS A 615 7.35 21.96 7.75
CA HIS A 615 6.42 21.11 8.50
C HIS A 615 6.42 19.66 7.99
N GLU A 616 6.20 19.46 6.68
CA GLU A 616 6.18 18.12 6.08
C GLU A 616 7.53 17.39 6.26
N LEU A 617 8.65 18.11 6.12
CA LEU A 617 9.97 17.53 6.38
C LEU A 617 10.18 17.18 7.87
N GLY A 618 9.49 17.84 8.79
CA GLY A 618 9.46 17.46 10.20
C GLY A 618 8.95 16.03 10.41
N HIS A 619 7.94 15.59 9.66
CA HIS A 619 7.45 14.22 9.71
C HIS A 619 8.51 13.20 9.25
N THR A 620 9.39 13.56 8.30
CA THR A 620 10.52 12.69 7.90
C THR A 620 11.53 12.46 9.04
N LEU A 621 11.55 13.35 10.04
CA LEU A 621 12.34 13.21 11.26
C LEU A 621 11.61 12.42 12.36
N GLY A 622 10.35 12.00 12.14
CA GLY A 622 9.52 11.26 13.09
C GLY A 622 8.65 12.15 13.99
N LEU A 623 8.54 13.45 13.69
CA LEU A 623 7.69 14.35 14.47
C LEU A 623 6.21 14.13 14.13
N PRO A 624 5.32 14.03 15.14
CA PRO A 624 3.90 13.88 14.91
C PRO A 624 3.23 15.22 14.63
N ASP A 625 2.07 15.18 13.96
CA ASP A 625 1.13 16.29 13.99
C ASP A 625 0.61 16.55 15.41
N LEU A 626 0.51 17.82 15.79
CA LEU A 626 0.04 18.25 17.12
C LEU A 626 -1.38 18.83 17.14
N TYR A 627 -2.02 18.98 15.98
CA TYR A 627 -3.43 19.36 15.92
C TYR A 627 -4.35 18.16 16.21
N LEU A 628 -5.54 18.46 16.74
CA LEU A 628 -6.55 17.46 17.10
C LEU A 628 -7.54 17.25 15.96
N TYR A 629 -7.93 15.99 15.75
CA TYR A 629 -9.14 15.66 14.97
C TYR A 629 -10.39 15.81 15.83
N ASP A 630 -11.56 15.95 15.19
CA ASP A 630 -12.84 16.16 15.89
C ASP A 630 -13.13 15.06 16.94
N TRP A 631 -12.79 13.82 16.63
CA TRP A 631 -12.97 12.66 17.53
C TRP A 631 -11.96 12.63 18.71
N MET A 632 -10.85 13.38 18.60
CA MET A 632 -9.88 13.56 19.69
C MET A 632 -10.25 14.71 20.63
N ASN A 633 -11.18 15.56 20.19
CA ASN A 633 -11.52 16.79 20.87
C ASN A 633 -12.48 16.54 22.05
N GLN A 634 -12.02 15.80 23.06
CA GLN A 634 -12.74 15.56 24.32
C GLN A 634 -12.57 16.72 25.32
N GLY A 635 -12.74 17.96 24.84
CA GLY A 635 -12.48 19.18 25.60
C GLY A 635 -11.04 19.71 25.51
N ASN A 636 -10.18 19.10 24.69
CA ASN A 636 -8.77 19.48 24.57
C ASN A 636 -8.48 20.57 23.52
N ALA A 637 -9.45 20.96 22.67
CA ALA A 637 -9.21 21.96 21.62
C ALA A 637 -8.69 23.31 22.14
N GLN A 638 -9.08 23.71 23.35
CA GLN A 638 -8.64 24.97 23.94
C GLN A 638 -7.17 24.94 24.40
N ARG A 639 -6.56 23.75 24.44
CA ARG A 639 -5.20 23.49 24.92
C ARG A 639 -4.20 23.17 23.80
N THR A 640 -4.59 23.22 22.53
CA THR A 640 -3.66 22.85 21.44
C THR A 640 -2.54 23.88 21.26
N MET A 641 -1.38 23.47 20.74
CA MET A 641 -0.21 24.36 20.62
C MET A 641 -0.38 25.53 19.64
N ALA A 642 -1.22 25.41 18.61
CA ALA A 642 -1.49 26.47 17.64
C ALA A 642 -0.21 27.12 17.07
N ASP A 643 -0.08 28.45 17.13
CA ASP A 643 1.03 29.23 16.58
C ASP A 643 2.35 29.11 17.38
N TRP A 644 2.46 28.16 18.32
CA TRP A 644 3.63 27.96 19.18
C TRP A 644 4.53 26.80 18.78
N ASP A 645 4.07 25.95 17.86
CA ASP A 645 4.84 24.80 17.38
C ASP A 645 4.60 24.55 15.89
N LEU A 646 5.69 24.32 15.15
CA LEU A 646 5.66 24.06 13.70
C LEU A 646 4.73 22.90 13.37
N MET A 647 4.72 21.86 14.21
CA MET A 647 3.95 20.64 13.98
C MET A 647 2.46 20.79 14.30
N HIS A 648 2.01 21.97 14.72
CA HIS A 648 0.60 22.32 14.80
C HIS A 648 0.19 23.30 13.71
N ARG A 649 0.93 24.42 13.56
CA ARG A 649 0.61 25.46 12.57
C ARG A 649 1.87 26.17 12.11
N GLU A 650 2.10 26.14 10.81
CA GLU A 650 3.39 26.48 10.23
C GLU A 650 3.56 27.94 9.80
N THR A 651 2.47 28.71 9.66
CA THR A 651 2.44 30.00 8.93
C THR A 651 3.49 31.04 9.36
N ALA A 652 3.90 31.05 10.64
CA ALA A 652 4.90 31.97 11.18
C ALA A 652 6.26 31.32 11.51
N LEU A 653 6.47 30.07 11.08
CA LEU A 653 7.62 29.22 11.43
C LEU A 653 7.90 29.20 12.94
N PRO A 654 6.91 28.92 13.81
CA PRO A 654 7.21 28.78 15.23
C PRO A 654 8.21 27.64 15.43
N HIS A 655 9.15 27.84 16.35
CA HIS A 655 10.11 26.81 16.73
C HIS A 655 9.40 25.60 17.36
N LEU A 656 10.03 24.42 17.24
CA LEU A 656 9.61 23.24 17.99
C LEU A 656 9.73 23.48 19.49
N GLY A 657 8.73 23.01 20.24
CA GLY A 657 8.77 22.94 21.69
C GLY A 657 9.91 22.05 22.19
N LEU A 658 10.36 22.35 23.41
CA LEU A 658 11.36 21.62 24.17
C LEU A 658 11.18 20.09 24.14
N PRO A 659 9.98 19.51 24.40
CA PRO A 659 9.83 18.06 24.39
C PRO A 659 10.14 17.42 23.03
N LEU A 660 9.82 18.08 21.91
CA LEU A 660 10.17 17.56 20.58
C LEU A 660 11.67 17.64 20.31
N ARG A 661 12.34 18.72 20.74
CA ARG A 661 13.81 18.85 20.60
C ARG A 661 14.57 17.85 21.49
N MET A 662 14.04 17.56 22.68
CA MET A 662 14.53 16.49 23.55
C MET A 662 14.36 15.13 22.86
N GLY A 663 13.18 14.86 22.32
CA GLY A 663 12.88 13.64 21.57
C GLY A 663 13.82 13.42 20.39
N LEU A 664 14.19 14.48 19.68
CA LEU A 664 15.15 14.45 18.57
C LEU A 664 16.63 14.41 18.99
N GLY A 665 16.92 14.40 20.29
CA GLY A 665 18.30 14.38 20.80
C GLY A 665 19.06 15.69 20.59
N TRP A 666 18.39 16.82 20.40
CA TRP A 666 19.04 18.14 20.23
C TRP A 666 19.29 18.88 21.53
N VAL A 667 18.69 18.41 22.61
CA VAL A 667 18.86 18.93 23.97
C VAL A 667 19.58 17.88 24.80
N GLU A 668 20.70 18.26 25.39
CA GLU A 668 21.43 17.37 26.30
C GLU A 668 20.68 17.24 27.63
N PRO A 669 20.71 16.07 28.31
CA PRO A 669 20.09 15.91 29.62
C PRO A 669 20.54 16.96 30.64
N ALA A 670 21.82 17.38 30.61
CA ALA A 670 22.35 18.40 31.53
C ALA A 670 21.77 19.81 31.31
N GLN A 671 21.07 20.04 30.19
CA GLN A 671 20.42 21.30 29.87
C GLN A 671 18.98 21.37 30.37
N VAL A 672 18.46 20.31 30.99
CA VAL A 672 17.10 20.24 31.53
C VAL A 672 17.16 20.00 33.03
N LYS A 673 16.43 20.81 33.79
CA LYS A 673 16.24 20.60 35.21
C LYS A 673 14.99 19.74 35.43
N SER A 674 15.16 18.50 35.88
CA SER A 674 14.04 17.60 36.17
C SER A 674 13.65 17.59 37.64
N TYR A 675 12.35 17.58 37.91
CA TYR A 675 11.74 17.38 39.21
C TYR A 675 10.91 16.10 39.20
N ASP A 676 11.31 15.13 40.03
CA ASP A 676 10.56 13.90 40.30
C ASP A 676 10.20 13.87 41.79
N PHE A 677 9.07 14.49 42.13
CA PHE A 677 8.65 14.62 43.51
C PHE A 677 8.32 13.25 44.14
N ALA A 678 7.77 12.31 43.36
CA ALA A 678 7.48 10.96 43.82
C ALA A 678 8.77 10.20 44.19
N ALA A 679 9.80 10.24 43.34
CA ALA A 679 11.09 9.59 43.63
C ALA A 679 11.86 10.24 44.79
N LEU A 680 11.59 11.52 45.09
CA LEU A 680 12.20 12.27 46.19
C LEU A 680 11.41 12.17 47.51
N GLY A 681 10.40 11.30 47.59
CA GLY A 681 9.56 11.13 48.79
C GLY A 681 8.71 12.36 49.10
N GLY A 682 8.43 13.17 48.07
CA GLY A 682 7.59 14.35 48.09
C GLY A 682 8.00 15.41 49.12
N GLY A 683 9.31 15.61 49.33
CA GLY A 683 9.82 16.63 50.23
C GLY A 683 9.56 18.06 49.75
N ALA A 684 9.44 18.98 50.70
CA ALA A 684 9.29 20.42 50.46
C ALA A 684 10.43 20.98 49.59
N LEU A 685 10.08 21.79 48.60
CA LEU A 685 11.01 22.46 47.68
C LEU A 685 10.59 23.91 47.43
N VAL A 686 11.57 24.81 47.47
CA VAL A 686 11.52 26.13 46.81
C VAL A 686 12.85 26.33 46.09
N GLU A 687 12.82 26.38 44.77
CA GLU A 687 14.01 26.59 43.96
C GLU A 687 13.71 27.57 42.82
N THR A 688 14.56 28.57 42.62
CA THR A 688 14.50 29.42 41.44
C THR A 688 15.44 28.87 40.37
N VAL A 689 14.89 28.61 39.19
CA VAL A 689 15.61 28.13 38.02
C VAL A 689 15.61 29.23 36.97
N THR A 690 16.77 29.57 36.43
CA THR A 690 16.85 30.48 35.28
C THR A 690 16.79 29.67 33.99
N ILE A 691 15.71 29.86 33.23
CA ILE A 691 15.47 29.24 31.93
C ILE A 691 15.93 30.20 30.84
N ALA A 692 16.84 29.76 29.96
CA ALA A 692 17.25 30.50 28.78
C ALA A 692 16.17 30.46 27.69
N ALA A 693 16.14 31.48 26.84
CA ALA A 693 15.30 31.49 25.64
C ALA A 693 15.61 30.24 24.80
N LEU A 694 14.57 29.48 24.46
CA LEU A 694 14.70 28.19 23.78
C LEU A 694 15.42 28.34 22.43
N GLU A 695 15.30 29.50 21.81
CA GLU A 695 15.92 29.90 20.55
C GLU A 695 17.45 30.11 20.67
N SER A 696 17.99 30.23 21.89
CA SER A 696 19.42 30.44 22.11
C SER A 696 20.22 29.17 21.82
N ALA A 697 21.12 29.21 20.82
CA ALA A 697 21.94 28.06 20.43
C ALA A 697 22.83 27.53 21.58
N THR A 698 23.37 28.42 22.39
CA THR A 698 24.20 28.07 23.56
C THR A 698 23.57 28.68 24.81
N PRO A 699 23.04 27.85 25.74
CA PRO A 699 22.49 28.35 26.99
C PRO A 699 23.57 29.13 27.76
N PRO A 700 23.27 30.35 28.25
CA PRO A 700 24.20 31.09 29.10
C PRO A 700 24.65 30.26 30.32
N PRO A 701 25.89 30.42 30.81
CA PRO A 701 26.35 29.74 32.02
C PRO A 701 25.40 29.96 33.20
N GLY A 702 25.05 28.89 33.92
CA GLY A 702 24.13 28.95 35.06
C GLY A 702 22.64 28.93 34.69
N THR A 703 22.31 28.75 33.41
CA THR A 703 20.93 28.61 32.94
C THR A 703 20.67 27.19 32.39
N VAL A 704 19.39 26.83 32.32
CA VAL A 704 18.90 25.60 31.67
C VAL A 704 18.02 25.97 30.48
N ARG A 705 17.78 25.04 29.55
CA ARG A 705 16.84 25.25 28.43
C ARG A 705 15.38 25.13 28.84
N GLY A 706 15.13 24.39 29.91
CA GLY A 706 13.80 24.24 30.47
C GLY A 706 13.77 23.35 31.68
N VAL A 707 12.56 23.20 32.20
CA VAL A 707 12.25 22.39 33.37
C VAL A 707 11.33 21.25 32.95
N GLU A 708 11.59 20.05 33.45
CA GLU A 708 10.69 18.90 33.38
C GLU A 708 10.11 18.65 34.78
N VAL A 709 8.81 18.48 34.89
CA VAL A 709 8.13 18.06 36.12
C VAL A 709 7.41 16.75 35.87
N ARG A 710 7.76 15.70 36.61
CA ARG A 710 7.15 14.38 36.45
C ARG A 710 5.86 14.31 37.24
N ILE A 711 4.77 13.99 36.55
CA ILE A 711 3.42 13.96 37.13
C ILE A 711 2.98 12.52 37.36
N ALA A 712 3.16 11.67 36.35
CA ALA A 712 2.86 10.25 36.43
C ALA A 712 3.73 9.47 35.45
N ASN A 713 3.72 8.14 35.56
CA ASN A 713 4.35 7.30 34.55
C ASN A 713 3.77 7.61 33.16
N GLY A 714 4.62 8.09 32.25
CA GLY A 714 4.21 8.49 30.90
C GLY A 714 3.52 9.84 30.80
N ARG A 715 3.54 10.69 31.84
CA ARG A 715 3.03 12.07 31.78
C ARG A 715 3.95 13.05 32.50
N ASN A 716 4.45 14.03 31.74
CA ASN A 716 5.37 15.06 32.23
C ASN A 716 4.88 16.45 31.82
N TYR A 717 5.16 17.43 32.66
CA TYR A 717 5.05 18.84 32.28
C TYR A 717 6.41 19.39 31.90
N TYR A 718 6.43 20.27 30.90
CA TYR A 718 7.62 21.00 30.51
C TYR A 718 7.36 22.51 30.57
N LEU A 719 8.34 23.24 31.10
CA LEU A 719 8.36 24.70 31.11
C LEU A 719 9.52 25.18 30.25
N GLU A 720 9.23 25.98 29.24
CA GLU A 720 10.21 26.58 28.33
C GLU A 720 10.02 28.10 28.26
N TYR A 721 11.11 28.85 28.05
CA TYR A 721 11.02 30.29 27.85
C TYR A 721 11.08 30.61 26.35
N ARG A 722 10.08 31.37 25.86
CA ARG A 722 9.95 31.75 24.45
C ARG A 722 10.03 33.26 24.30
N ASN A 723 11.00 33.70 23.53
CA ASN A 723 11.16 35.09 23.13
C ASN A 723 12.09 35.16 21.92
N ARG A 724 11.62 35.79 20.83
CA ARG A 724 12.41 35.96 19.60
C ARG A 724 13.81 36.52 19.89
N GLN A 725 14.84 35.82 19.42
CA GLN A 725 16.23 36.22 19.56
C GLN A 725 16.76 36.87 18.29
N GLY A 726 16.97 38.19 18.32
CA GLY A 726 17.54 38.94 17.21
C GLY A 726 16.78 38.74 15.89
N ALA A 727 17.50 38.34 14.84
CA ALA A 727 16.96 38.08 13.51
C ALA A 727 16.63 36.59 13.27
N SER A 728 16.23 35.84 14.31
CA SER A 728 15.83 34.44 14.19
C SER A 728 14.80 34.24 13.08
N VAL A 729 14.95 33.12 12.36
CA VAL A 729 14.06 32.65 11.30
C VAL A 729 12.72 32.28 11.89
N GLY A 730 12.74 31.48 12.95
CA GLY A 730 11.53 31.07 13.64
C GLY A 730 11.17 31.97 14.82
N ASP A 731 9.98 31.72 15.38
CA ASP A 731 9.36 32.53 16.44
C ASP A 731 9.21 34.02 16.10
N SER A 732 9.22 34.33 14.81
CA SER A 732 9.13 35.70 14.31
C SER A 732 7.76 36.35 14.51
N GLY A 733 6.72 35.53 14.65
CA GLY A 733 5.32 35.92 14.83
C GLY A 733 4.64 35.23 16.01
N LEU A 734 5.39 34.98 17.11
CA LEU A 734 4.79 34.44 18.33
C LEU A 734 3.61 35.32 18.79
N PRO A 735 2.51 34.72 19.29
CA PRO A 735 1.39 35.48 19.84
C PRO A 735 1.80 36.39 21.01
N LEU A 736 2.80 35.96 21.78
CA LEU A 736 3.34 36.70 22.92
C LEU A 736 4.87 36.53 23.01
N GLY A 737 5.56 37.59 23.39
CA GLY A 737 7.01 37.56 23.68
C GLY A 737 7.29 37.61 25.17
N GLN A 738 8.47 37.15 25.57
CA GLN A 738 8.92 37.09 26.97
C GLN A 738 7.96 36.33 27.88
N VAL A 739 7.66 35.08 27.50
CA VAL A 739 6.72 34.23 28.21
C VAL A 739 7.30 32.86 28.49
N VAL A 740 6.96 32.29 29.66
CA VAL A 740 7.21 30.87 29.93
C VAL A 740 5.99 30.06 29.48
N VAL A 741 6.22 29.14 28.55
CA VAL A 741 5.20 28.25 28.01
C VAL A 741 5.20 26.95 28.80
N GLY A 742 4.04 26.56 29.30
CA GLY A 742 3.82 25.28 29.97
C GLY A 742 3.15 24.26 29.06
N THR A 743 3.75 23.08 28.91
CA THR A 743 3.21 21.98 28.10
C THR A 743 2.99 20.72 28.92
N ASP A 744 1.86 20.06 28.70
CA ASP A 744 1.45 18.76 29.21
C ASP A 744 1.68 17.71 28.14
N VAL A 745 2.54 16.75 28.45
CA VAL A 745 3.02 15.76 27.50
C VAL A 745 2.65 14.36 27.99
N VAL A 746 1.83 13.67 27.22
CA VAL A 746 1.34 12.31 27.53
C VAL A 746 1.86 11.29 26.52
N SER A 747 2.29 10.15 27.06
CA SER A 747 2.86 9.04 26.30
C SER A 747 1.90 8.43 25.30
N PRO A 748 2.42 7.94 24.16
CA PRO A 748 1.59 7.28 23.17
C PRO A 748 0.98 5.95 23.64
N LEU A 749 1.40 5.41 24.80
CA LEU A 749 0.92 4.14 25.34
C LEU A 749 -0.01 4.36 26.55
N GLY A 750 -1.24 3.87 26.49
CA GLY A 750 -2.18 3.84 27.61
C GLY A 750 -3.60 4.33 27.29
N ALA A 751 -4.52 4.17 28.24
CA ALA A 751 -5.95 4.51 28.08
C ALA A 751 -6.25 6.01 27.89
N GLN A 752 -5.25 6.88 28.07
CA GLN A 752 -5.38 8.33 27.88
C GLN A 752 -4.96 8.79 26.47
N ASN A 753 -4.47 7.89 25.61
CA ASN A 753 -4.14 8.21 24.22
C ASN A 753 -5.24 7.72 23.27
N TYR A 754 -5.56 8.55 22.27
CA TYR A 754 -6.60 8.29 21.28
C TYR A 754 -6.06 7.75 19.95
N ASP A 755 -4.75 7.88 19.65
CA ASP A 755 -4.23 7.67 18.28
C ASP A 755 -2.77 7.23 18.17
N SER A 756 -2.20 6.61 19.21
CA SER A 756 -0.78 6.19 19.22
C SER A 756 0.27 7.31 19.01
N ARG A 757 -0.16 8.58 18.93
CA ARG A 757 0.69 9.79 18.90
C ARG A 757 0.93 10.30 20.32
N PRO A 758 2.11 10.87 20.64
CA PRO A 758 2.30 11.63 21.87
C PRO A 758 1.35 12.83 21.88
N MET A 759 0.62 13.04 22.98
CA MET A 759 -0.19 14.24 23.13
C MET A 759 0.66 15.34 23.75
N VAL A 760 1.02 16.34 22.94
CA VAL A 760 1.69 17.57 23.40
C VAL A 760 0.64 18.68 23.40
N LEU A 761 0.15 19.01 24.59
CA LEU A 761 -0.85 20.05 24.80
C LEU A 761 -0.27 21.14 25.70
N ARG A 762 -0.94 22.28 25.75
CA ARG A 762 -0.76 23.26 26.80
C ARG A 762 -1.21 22.69 28.15
N LEU A 763 -0.63 23.21 29.23
CA LEU A 763 -1.15 22.95 30.59
C LEU A 763 -2.64 23.34 30.67
N TYR A 764 -3.36 22.70 31.61
CA TYR A 764 -4.73 23.09 31.91
C TYR A 764 -4.78 24.48 32.53
N ASP A 765 -5.96 25.10 32.53
CA ASP A 765 -6.18 26.23 33.43
C ASP A 765 -6.02 25.79 34.88
N ASP A 766 -5.38 26.65 35.67
CA ASP A 766 -5.01 26.30 37.03
C ASP A 766 -6.23 26.39 37.98
N PRO A 767 -6.25 25.65 39.10
CA PRO A 767 -7.45 25.51 39.94
C PRO A 767 -7.89 26.77 40.68
N ASP A 768 -7.12 27.85 40.67
CA ASP A 768 -7.39 29.04 41.50
C ASP A 768 -8.39 30.02 40.85
N ALA A 769 -8.79 29.75 39.60
CA ALA A 769 -9.74 30.52 38.80
C ALA A 769 -9.33 32.00 38.57
N VAL A 770 -8.06 32.33 38.81
CA VAL A 770 -7.45 33.57 38.37
C VAL A 770 -7.02 33.39 36.92
N ASN A 771 -7.37 34.34 36.05
CA ASN A 771 -6.85 34.30 34.69
C ASN A 771 -5.35 34.65 34.72
N ASP A 772 -4.52 33.62 34.70
CA ASP A 772 -3.06 33.72 34.69
C ASP A 772 -2.43 33.67 33.30
N THR A 773 -3.28 33.85 32.28
CA THR A 773 -2.87 34.10 30.91
C THR A 773 -2.57 35.58 30.64
N ASP A 774 -2.27 35.87 29.39
CA ASP A 774 -2.07 37.20 28.81
C ASP A 774 -3.32 38.07 28.70
N GLY A 775 -4.48 37.59 29.16
CA GLY A 775 -5.75 38.29 29.10
C GLY A 775 -6.46 38.22 27.73
N VAL A 776 -5.90 37.49 26.77
CA VAL A 776 -6.53 37.14 25.48
C VAL A 776 -7.00 35.68 25.51
N LEU A 777 -6.27 34.81 26.20
CA LEU A 777 -6.60 33.40 26.36
C LEU A 777 -7.36 33.14 27.68
N THR A 778 -8.09 32.03 27.75
CA THR A 778 -8.91 31.67 28.92
C THR A 778 -8.32 30.54 29.76
N GLU A 779 -7.15 30.00 29.38
CA GLU A 779 -6.50 28.86 30.05
C GLU A 779 -4.97 29.06 30.18
N GLY A 780 -4.45 28.91 31.41
CA GLY A 780 -3.06 29.13 31.82
C GLY A 780 -1.99 28.19 31.24
N ALA A 781 -1.29 28.64 30.20
CA ALA A 781 -0.04 28.04 29.72
C ALA A 781 1.00 29.07 29.24
N PHE A 782 0.75 30.36 29.51
CA PHE A 782 1.56 31.49 29.06
C PHE A 782 1.86 32.39 30.25
N LEU A 783 2.86 32.00 31.03
CA LEU A 783 3.18 32.65 32.29
C LEU A 783 4.07 33.87 32.01
N THR A 784 3.47 35.06 32.17
CA THR A 784 4.19 36.33 32.18
C THR A 784 4.69 36.66 33.58
N VAL A 785 5.52 37.71 33.73
CA VAL A 785 6.07 38.09 35.04
C VAL A 785 4.96 38.29 36.08
N GLY A 786 5.09 37.59 37.22
CA GLY A 786 4.16 37.62 38.32
C GLY A 786 3.06 36.56 38.25
N LYS A 787 2.89 35.90 37.10
CA LYS A 787 1.94 34.79 36.91
C LYS A 787 2.52 33.47 37.36
N ASP A 788 1.64 32.56 37.77
CA ASP A 788 1.98 31.20 38.15
C ASP A 788 1.03 30.16 37.54
N TYR A 789 1.48 28.90 37.57
CA TYR A 789 0.65 27.72 37.38
C TYR A 789 0.66 26.93 38.67
N ARG A 790 -0.51 26.57 39.18
CA ARG A 790 -0.69 25.77 40.39
C ARG A 790 -1.40 24.47 40.12
N GLU A 791 -1.03 23.43 40.85
CA GLU A 791 -1.75 22.16 40.83
C GLU A 791 -1.69 21.49 42.21
N LYS A 792 -2.68 20.64 42.47
CA LYS A 792 -2.67 19.74 43.63
C LYS A 792 -2.20 18.36 43.17
N ASP A 793 -1.07 17.91 43.68
CA ASP A 793 -0.56 16.57 43.48
C ASP A 793 -1.14 15.62 44.55
N PHE A 794 -1.75 14.52 44.12
CA PHE A 794 -2.37 13.53 45.00
C PHE A 794 -1.60 12.19 45.06
N THR A 795 -0.41 12.12 44.47
CA THR A 795 0.33 10.85 44.27
C THR A 795 0.61 10.09 45.57
N GLU A 796 0.80 10.81 46.69
CA GLU A 796 1.00 10.21 48.03
C GLU A 796 -0.26 10.21 48.92
N GLY A 797 -1.44 10.44 48.34
CA GLY A 797 -2.75 10.40 49.01
C GLY A 797 -3.15 11.68 49.76
N ALA A 798 -2.19 12.50 50.21
CA ALA A 798 -2.46 13.86 50.67
C ALA A 798 -2.21 14.88 49.54
N PRO A 799 -3.07 15.90 49.36
CA PRO A 799 -2.88 16.92 48.33
C PRO A 799 -1.69 17.82 48.66
N LYS A 800 -0.61 17.70 47.89
CA LYS A 800 0.55 18.58 47.95
C LYS A 800 0.43 19.69 46.92
N ASP A 801 0.97 20.86 47.24
CA ASP A 801 0.90 22.02 46.34
C ASP A 801 2.11 22.06 45.44
N PHE A 802 1.87 22.01 44.14
CA PHE A 802 2.84 22.39 43.13
C PHE A 802 2.53 23.80 42.64
N ALA A 803 3.56 24.63 42.50
CA ALA A 803 3.47 25.91 41.82
C ALA A 803 4.72 26.21 41.00
N ALA A 804 4.54 26.75 39.79
CA ALA A 804 5.59 27.29 38.96
C ALA A 804 5.30 28.76 38.69
N LYS A 805 6.11 29.67 39.24
CA LYS A 805 5.90 31.11 39.17
C LYS A 805 6.99 31.81 38.40
N VAL A 806 6.62 32.68 37.45
CA VAL A 806 7.60 33.52 36.76
C VAL A 806 7.89 34.76 37.58
N ILE A 807 9.12 34.86 38.09
CA ILE A 807 9.55 35.95 38.98
C ILE A 807 10.11 37.12 38.17
N ALA A 808 10.81 36.83 37.07
CA ALA A 808 11.39 37.85 36.20
C ALA A 808 11.56 37.31 34.78
N THR A 809 11.47 38.18 33.78
CA THR A 809 11.84 37.89 32.39
C THR A 809 12.88 38.91 31.91
N ARG A 810 13.69 38.48 30.95
CA ARG A 810 14.76 39.21 30.28
C ARG A 810 14.73 38.90 28.79
N ALA A 811 15.49 39.62 27.98
CA ALA A 811 15.53 39.37 26.55
C ALA A 811 15.90 37.91 26.20
N ASP A 812 16.75 37.27 26.98
CA ASP A 812 17.33 35.95 26.72
C ASP A 812 17.03 34.88 27.78
N SER A 813 16.27 35.23 28.83
CA SER A 813 16.04 34.33 29.97
C SER A 813 14.81 34.69 30.81
N ALA A 814 14.34 33.76 31.63
CA ALA A 814 13.36 33.97 32.67
C ALA A 814 13.74 33.24 33.95
N ASP A 815 13.42 33.82 35.11
CA ASP A 815 13.54 33.15 36.41
C ASP A 815 12.18 32.55 36.77
N VAL A 816 12.15 31.24 36.97
CA VAL A 816 10.97 30.49 37.37
C VAL A 816 11.21 29.88 38.75
N GLU A 817 10.37 30.25 39.71
CA GLU A 817 10.35 29.65 41.03
C GLU A 817 9.46 28.41 41.00
N ILE A 818 10.07 27.25 41.25
CA ILE A 818 9.41 25.98 41.43
C ILE A 818 9.20 25.74 42.92
N ARG A 819 7.95 25.58 43.31
CA ARG A 819 7.53 25.30 44.69
C ARG A 819 6.79 23.97 44.73
N TYR A 820 7.15 23.13 45.70
CA TYR A 820 6.42 21.91 46.02
C TYR A 820 6.31 21.78 47.53
N ASP A 821 5.09 21.70 48.05
CA ASP A 821 4.78 21.46 49.47
C ASP A 821 5.66 22.27 50.48
N SER A 822 5.92 23.54 50.15
CA SER A 822 6.93 24.37 50.84
C SER A 822 6.41 25.17 52.03
N ASP A 823 5.10 25.24 52.19
CA ASP A 823 4.48 26.00 53.26
C ASP A 823 4.13 25.07 54.43
N ALA A 824 4.62 25.39 55.63
CA ALA A 824 4.23 24.67 56.83
C ALA A 824 2.72 24.80 57.04
N ARG A 825 1.98 23.70 56.88
CA ARG A 825 0.53 23.65 57.02
C ARG A 825 0.08 22.26 57.48
N PRO A 826 -1.13 22.15 58.03
CA PRO A 826 -1.76 20.84 58.23
C PRO A 826 -2.24 20.27 56.89
N GLU A 827 -2.04 18.97 56.66
CA GLU A 827 -2.43 18.28 55.43
C GLU A 827 -3.32 17.08 55.74
N LEU A 828 -4.63 17.28 55.62
CA LEU A 828 -5.61 16.29 56.02
C LEU A 828 -6.00 15.41 54.84
N SER A 829 -5.89 14.10 55.00
CA SER A 829 -6.29 13.13 53.97
C SER A 829 -6.99 11.91 54.55
N ILE A 830 -7.76 11.26 53.70
CA ILE A 830 -8.23 9.89 53.86
C ILE A 830 -7.78 9.10 52.64
N ARG A 831 -7.44 7.82 52.80
CA ARG A 831 -7.10 6.98 51.65
C ARG A 831 -8.33 6.70 50.79
N PRO A 832 -8.22 6.77 49.46
CA PRO A 832 -9.31 6.35 48.58
C PRO A 832 -9.56 4.83 48.69
N TRP A 833 -10.69 4.35 48.15
CA TRP A 833 -10.88 2.91 47.90
C TRP A 833 -9.83 2.41 46.88
N PRO A 834 -9.44 1.13 46.90
CA PRO A 834 -10.05 0.00 47.62
C PRO A 834 -9.44 -0.28 49.01
N ASN A 835 -10.22 -0.96 49.87
CA ASN A 835 -9.76 -1.53 51.14
C ASN A 835 -9.52 -3.04 50.98
N GLY A 836 -8.36 -3.41 50.44
CA GLY A 836 -8.04 -4.80 50.10
C GLY A 836 -9.03 -5.34 49.06
N GLU A 837 -9.67 -6.48 49.34
CA GLU A 837 -10.67 -7.09 48.45
C GLU A 837 -11.99 -6.30 48.36
N LYS A 838 -12.21 -5.33 49.26
CA LYS A 838 -13.40 -4.45 49.22
C LYS A 838 -13.17 -3.29 48.26
N LEU A 839 -13.42 -3.54 46.97
CA LEU A 839 -13.19 -2.58 45.87
C LEU A 839 -14.03 -1.29 45.97
N TRP A 840 -15.07 -1.29 46.79
CA TRP A 840 -16.06 -0.22 46.93
C TRP A 840 -15.93 0.57 48.24
N GLN A 841 -14.92 0.30 49.08
CA GLN A 841 -14.78 0.92 50.39
C GLN A 841 -13.39 1.51 50.61
N SER A 842 -13.31 2.74 51.14
CA SER A 842 -12.04 3.28 51.68
C SER A 842 -11.61 2.54 52.94
N PRO A 843 -10.30 2.30 53.17
CA PRO A 843 -9.81 1.71 54.41
C PRO A 843 -9.90 2.64 55.62
N ASP A 844 -10.13 3.95 55.39
CA ASP A 844 -10.19 4.97 56.44
C ASP A 844 -11.64 5.37 56.80
N ILE A 845 -12.64 4.84 56.11
CA ILE A 845 -14.05 5.02 56.45
C ILE A 845 -14.59 3.71 57.03
N GLU A 846 -15.02 3.75 58.29
CA GLU A 846 -15.58 2.60 58.99
C GLU A 846 -17.03 2.83 59.42
N ILE A 847 -17.81 1.75 59.44
CA ILE A 847 -19.13 1.74 60.07
C ILE A 847 -19.01 0.84 61.30
N ARG A 848 -19.15 1.46 62.47
CA ARG A 848 -19.07 0.80 63.77
C ARG A 848 -20.44 0.81 64.44
N ASN A 849 -20.77 -0.23 65.18
CA ASN A 849 -21.98 -0.32 65.98
C ASN A 849 -21.76 -1.28 67.16
N ALA A 850 -22.78 -1.47 67.99
CA ALA A 850 -22.67 -2.35 69.15
C ALA A 850 -22.33 -3.82 68.78
N LYS A 851 -22.63 -4.30 67.55
CA LYS A 851 -22.18 -5.62 67.09
C LYS A 851 -20.70 -5.59 66.72
N SER A 852 -20.27 -4.62 65.91
CA SER A 852 -18.87 -4.52 65.49
C SER A 852 -17.90 -4.24 66.66
N ASN A 853 -18.39 -3.64 67.75
CA ASN A 853 -17.61 -3.41 68.97
C ASN A 853 -17.33 -4.72 69.73
N VAL A 854 -18.16 -5.76 69.54
CA VAL A 854 -18.02 -7.07 70.21
C VAL A 854 -17.38 -8.10 69.28
N ASP A 855 -17.64 -8.00 67.97
CA ASP A 855 -17.16 -8.92 66.95
C ASP A 855 -16.78 -8.17 65.67
N ALA A 856 -15.49 -8.19 65.33
CA ALA A 856 -14.91 -7.49 64.19
C ALA A 856 -15.46 -7.96 62.83
N THR A 857 -16.11 -9.12 62.74
CA THR A 857 -16.75 -9.57 61.49
C THR A 857 -17.92 -8.67 61.06
N PHE A 858 -18.52 -7.93 62.00
CA PHE A 858 -19.56 -6.94 61.72
C PHE A 858 -19.01 -5.53 61.46
N LEU A 859 -17.68 -5.34 61.44
CA LEU A 859 -17.08 -4.06 61.05
C LEU A 859 -17.46 -3.74 59.60
N ASN A 860 -17.92 -2.50 59.38
CA ASN A 860 -18.42 -2.00 58.09
C ASN A 860 -19.75 -2.63 57.65
N VAL A 861 -20.48 -3.25 58.58
CA VAL A 861 -21.84 -3.76 58.35
C VAL A 861 -22.84 -2.90 59.13
N PRO A 862 -23.63 -2.05 58.46
CA PRO A 862 -24.66 -1.25 59.12
C PRO A 862 -25.70 -2.12 59.83
N TRP A 863 -26.05 -1.76 61.06
CA TRP A 863 -27.16 -2.37 61.78
C TRP A 863 -28.43 -1.57 61.53
N GLY A 864 -29.24 -2.03 60.57
CA GLY A 864 -30.52 -1.42 60.23
C GLY A 864 -31.44 -1.23 61.45
N GLY A 865 -32.03 -0.04 61.57
CA GLY A 865 -32.91 0.37 62.66
C GLY A 865 -32.23 0.55 64.02
N LYS A 866 -30.90 0.48 64.09
CA LYS A 866 -30.12 0.67 65.32
C LYS A 866 -29.05 1.76 65.12
N PRO A 867 -28.54 2.37 66.21
CA PRO A 867 -27.45 3.33 66.13
C PRO A 867 -26.17 2.69 65.57
N ASN A 868 -25.61 3.35 64.56
CA ASN A 868 -24.28 3.13 64.02
C ASN A 868 -23.48 4.42 64.19
N ARG A 869 -22.15 4.30 64.16
CA ARG A 869 -21.21 5.40 64.06
C ARG A 869 -20.50 5.28 62.73
N VAL A 870 -20.54 6.32 61.93
CA VAL A 870 -19.73 6.43 60.72
C VAL A 870 -18.46 7.16 61.13
N VAL A 871 -17.33 6.50 61.00
CA VAL A 871 -16.02 6.99 61.45
C VAL A 871 -15.14 7.24 60.23
N ALA A 872 -14.58 8.44 60.12
CA ALA A 872 -13.52 8.78 59.18
C ALA A 872 -12.20 8.94 59.94
N LYS A 873 -11.21 8.13 59.57
CA LYS A 873 -9.83 8.21 60.06
C LYS A 873 -9.06 9.18 59.17
N VAL A 874 -8.93 10.42 59.61
CA VAL A 874 -8.24 11.47 58.86
C VAL A 874 -6.80 11.55 59.35
N ARG A 875 -5.84 11.38 58.44
CA ARG A 875 -4.42 11.54 58.72
C ARG A 875 -4.00 12.97 58.43
N ASN A 876 -3.20 13.56 59.31
CA ASN A 876 -2.47 14.79 59.04
C ASN A 876 -1.05 14.44 58.57
N HIS A 877 -0.78 14.57 57.27
CA HIS A 877 0.55 14.39 56.68
C HIS A 877 1.42 15.64 56.81
N GLY A 878 0.82 16.77 57.17
CA GLY A 878 1.48 18.05 57.23
C GLY A 878 2.43 18.20 58.41
N THR A 879 3.23 19.25 58.37
CA THR A 879 4.24 19.57 59.38
C THR A 879 3.69 20.40 60.54
N LEU A 880 2.44 20.88 60.44
CA LEU A 880 1.73 21.58 61.51
C LEU A 880 0.52 20.81 62.03
N ASP A 881 0.17 21.03 63.30
CA ASP A 881 -1.04 20.49 63.90
C ASP A 881 -2.30 21.06 63.22
N ALA A 882 -3.21 20.19 62.82
CA ALA A 882 -4.53 20.57 62.34
C ALA A 882 -5.46 20.80 63.54
N ARG A 883 -5.84 22.04 63.81
CA ARG A 883 -6.75 22.36 64.91
C ARG A 883 -8.19 22.41 64.45
N GLN A 884 -9.10 21.97 65.32
CA GLN A 884 -10.55 22.04 65.15
C GLN A 884 -11.07 21.36 63.86
N VAL A 885 -10.44 20.26 63.45
CA VAL A 885 -10.84 19.49 62.26
C VAL A 885 -12.25 18.93 62.46
N ARG A 886 -13.08 19.05 61.44
CA ARG A 886 -14.44 18.51 61.39
C ARG A 886 -14.67 17.82 60.05
N ALA A 887 -15.42 16.74 60.04
CA ALA A 887 -15.86 16.06 58.82
C ALA A 887 -17.37 16.16 58.69
N THR A 888 -17.84 16.50 57.48
CA THR A 888 -19.26 16.41 57.14
C THR A 888 -19.51 15.04 56.53
N PHE A 889 -20.46 14.31 57.09
CA PHE A 889 -20.84 12.99 56.60
C PHE A 889 -22.15 13.08 55.83
N SER A 890 -22.24 12.32 54.76
CA SER A 890 -23.47 12.12 54.01
C SER A 890 -23.55 10.66 53.56
N VAL A 891 -24.77 10.19 53.29
CA VAL A 891 -25.04 8.84 52.80
C VAL A 891 -25.88 8.93 51.54
N LYS A 892 -25.64 8.01 50.60
CA LYS A 892 -26.49 7.83 49.42
C LYS A 892 -27.03 6.41 49.43
N ASN A 893 -28.34 6.27 49.38
CA ASN A 893 -28.96 4.96 49.24
C ASN A 893 -28.90 4.51 47.77
N LEU A 894 -28.29 3.36 47.51
CA LEU A 894 -28.13 2.77 46.18
C LEU A 894 -29.05 1.56 45.94
N THR A 895 -30.06 1.32 46.78
CA THR A 895 -30.99 0.19 46.59
C THR A 895 -31.81 0.35 45.30
N THR A 896 -31.67 -0.61 44.38
CA THR A 896 -32.24 -0.64 43.02
C THR A 896 -33.72 -1.03 42.93
N ASN A 897 -34.48 -1.07 44.05
CA ASN A 897 -35.78 -1.74 44.10
C ASN A 897 -37.00 -0.80 44.29
N ALA A 898 -36.85 0.51 44.14
CA ALA A 898 -37.98 1.43 44.07
C ALA A 898 -38.13 1.95 42.63
N ALA A 899 -39.36 2.00 42.12
CA ALA A 899 -39.70 2.61 40.83
C ALA A 899 -39.55 4.14 40.81
N ASP A 900 -38.97 4.72 41.88
CA ASP A 900 -38.56 6.10 41.95
C ASP A 900 -37.07 6.18 41.63
N GLN A 901 -36.72 7.13 40.75
CA GLN A 901 -35.36 7.43 40.34
C GLN A 901 -34.35 7.42 41.50
N PRO A 902 -33.06 7.08 41.26
CA PRO A 902 -32.06 7.18 42.30
C PRO A 902 -32.13 8.59 42.91
N PRO A 903 -32.24 8.75 44.24
CA PRO A 903 -32.35 10.08 44.82
C PRO A 903 -31.17 10.93 44.35
N VAL A 904 -31.50 12.12 43.82
CA VAL A 904 -30.62 13.01 43.06
C VAL A 904 -29.56 13.69 43.95
N THR A 905 -29.59 13.47 45.27
CA THR A 905 -28.71 14.16 46.24
C THR A 905 -28.33 13.27 47.41
N ALA A 906 -27.09 13.39 47.90
CA ALA A 906 -26.62 12.72 49.11
C ALA A 906 -27.37 13.25 50.35
N GLU A 907 -27.82 12.36 51.23
CA GLU A 907 -28.50 12.70 52.49
C GLU A 907 -27.45 13.08 53.54
N PRO A 908 -27.45 14.29 54.10
CA PRO A 908 -26.48 14.70 55.12
C PRO A 908 -26.75 13.96 56.44
N LEU A 909 -25.73 13.32 57.00
CA LEU A 909 -25.75 12.69 58.32
C LEU A 909 -25.38 13.66 59.44
N GLY A 910 -24.63 14.71 59.10
CA GLY A 910 -24.24 15.77 60.02
C GLY A 910 -22.75 16.09 59.98
N LEU A 911 -22.34 16.94 60.92
CA LEU A 911 -20.97 17.40 61.10
C LEU A 911 -20.40 16.79 62.38
N SER A 912 -19.19 16.25 62.33
CA SER A 912 -18.53 15.70 63.52
C SER A 912 -18.22 16.78 64.56
N ALA A 913 -17.91 16.34 65.79
CA ALA A 913 -17.21 17.17 66.75
C ALA A 913 -15.84 17.61 66.21
N ALA A 914 -15.33 18.72 66.74
CA ALA A 914 -13.99 19.21 66.40
C ALA A 914 -12.91 18.34 67.05
N VAL A 915 -11.90 17.95 66.28
CA VAL A 915 -10.74 17.18 66.73
C VAL A 915 -9.47 17.90 66.32
N ASP A 916 -8.50 18.01 67.24
CA ASP A 916 -7.15 18.47 66.90
C ASP A 916 -6.32 17.24 66.49
N ILE A 917 -5.70 17.29 65.31
CA ILE A 917 -4.90 16.21 64.73
C ILE A 917 -3.46 16.70 64.59
N ALA A 918 -2.58 16.21 65.47
CA ALA A 918 -1.16 16.58 65.47
C ALA A 918 -0.48 16.23 64.12
N ALA A 919 0.62 16.93 63.80
CA ALA A 919 1.44 16.60 62.63
C ALA A 919 1.83 15.11 62.61
N GLY A 920 1.64 14.43 61.48
CA GLY A 920 1.90 13.00 61.30
C GLY A 920 0.89 12.04 61.96
N ALA A 921 -0.09 12.55 62.71
CA ALA A 921 -1.05 11.73 63.47
C ALA A 921 -2.33 11.43 62.66
N VAL A 922 -3.15 10.51 63.19
CA VAL A 922 -4.49 10.20 62.69
C VAL A 922 -5.52 10.59 63.74
N GLY A 923 -6.54 11.35 63.34
CA GLY A 923 -7.71 11.67 64.15
C GLY A 923 -8.94 10.91 63.65
N GLU A 924 -9.78 10.44 64.58
CA GLU A 924 -11.09 9.86 64.24
C GLU A 924 -12.17 10.92 64.37
N LEU A 925 -12.88 11.15 63.27
CA LEU A 925 -14.05 12.02 63.22
C LEU A 925 -15.26 11.13 63.04
N GLU A 926 -16.31 11.33 63.83
CA GLU A 926 -17.49 10.46 63.78
C GLU A 926 -18.81 11.21 63.88
N VAL A 927 -19.85 10.61 63.31
CA VAL A 927 -21.26 10.97 63.49
C VAL A 927 -22.10 9.73 63.76
N ASP A 928 -23.21 9.92 64.47
CA ASP A 928 -24.21 8.87 64.64
C ASP A 928 -25.09 8.76 63.38
N TRP A 929 -25.42 7.52 63.02
CA TRP A 929 -26.30 7.20 61.90
C TRP A 929 -27.21 6.02 62.24
N VAL A 930 -28.51 6.19 62.08
CA VAL A 930 -29.47 5.07 62.15
C VAL A 930 -29.80 4.64 60.73
N ALA A 931 -29.16 3.56 60.29
CA ALA A 931 -29.41 3.01 58.96
C ALA A 931 -30.88 2.57 58.82
N PRO A 932 -31.53 2.75 57.65
CA PRO A 932 -32.88 2.25 57.42
C PRO A 932 -32.98 0.75 57.72
N THR A 933 -34.14 0.32 58.25
CA THR A 933 -34.43 -1.11 58.37
C THR A 933 -34.63 -1.67 56.97
N VAL A 934 -33.95 -2.76 56.63
CA VAL A 934 -34.27 -3.52 55.42
C VAL A 934 -35.69 -4.04 55.60
N THR A 935 -36.67 -3.39 54.96
CA THR A 935 -38.01 -3.94 54.81
C THR A 935 -37.85 -5.09 53.82
N THR A 936 -37.97 -6.32 54.32
CA THR A 936 -38.11 -7.50 53.46
C THR A 936 -39.32 -7.28 52.56
N ALA A 937 -39.07 -7.14 51.26
CA ALA A 937 -40.04 -7.43 50.21
C ALA A 937 -39.89 -8.90 49.81
#